data_AF-A0A661ZGB4-F1
#
_entry.id   AF-A0A661ZGB4-F1
#
_cell.length_a   1.000
_cell.length_b   1.000
_cell.length_c   1.000
_cell.angle_alpha   90.00
_cell.angle_beta   90.00
_cell.angle_gamma   90.00
#
_symmetry.space_group_name_H-M   'P 1'
#
loop_
_entity.id
_entity.type
_entity.pdbx_description
1 polymer ?
#
loop_
_entity_poly.entity_id
_entity_poly.type
_entity_poly.pdbx_seq_one_letter_code
_entity_poly.pdbx_strand_id
1 'polypeptide(L)'
;MSYIKIEKDKLVNLEYTLNKEILRSNRGGSYASTTLSACNTRKYHGLLVVPCINEDEGKILLLSSLDETIIQNDNEFRLSIHQYQDDVFYPHGHRYISGFEAEPIPAKTYRVGGVILKKELLLSEKEKQILIRYTVVDAHSKTTLRLQPLTAFRNIHELSKENLSVNNKKEEIQNGIKVKMYKNYPALYMQCSKKMKFITAPDWNKNIIYREEKRRGYDFTEDLFTYGYFEANVKKGDKIIFSAGLKEINTSRLSTLFISELKKRTPRNSFENNLKNSGEQFFYYRNKSLKIIAGFPWYQSQLRESLLTLTGLSLPDDIPLFHKAFDTILKQFFEEKEENIAPDIPLLIIRTLQEYTTFADNCEEVWKKYRTKLLKLFRNIKDQKYNAFIHDNGLLYIPEDKPNYTWMNEYAYGEAVTPRTGFAVEINALWYNALMYLSALAEINNSKILLKELDNLPEKAKHFFNEVFSNEKEDSLFDFVNSKEQNNAIRPNQIFAVSLAYSPLSDRNMKKVLTTVKSHLLTKKGLRTLSPMHPLYKGKYIGNNDERNKARHQGTVHPWLIAEYCSANFNLYKEQSLKQIETIYNQFEVEMNTHGMGSISELFDGNPPHKPNGAISYAPSVAALLKIKMLLDTAK
;
A
#
# COMPACT_ATOMS: atom_id res chain seq x y z
N MET A 1 -11.59 -12.79 -20.94
CA MET A 1 -12.71 -12.16 -20.21
C MET A 1 -12.11 -11.39 -19.04
N SER A 2 -12.59 -10.18 -18.73
CA SER A 2 -12.02 -9.40 -17.64
C SER A 2 -12.21 -10.09 -16.29
N TYR A 3 -11.14 -10.23 -15.53
CA TYR A 3 -11.17 -10.87 -14.21
C TYR A 3 -11.98 -10.05 -13.19
N ILE A 4 -11.99 -8.73 -13.34
CA ILE A 4 -12.80 -7.80 -12.56
C ILE A 4 -13.83 -7.19 -13.50
N LYS A 5 -15.01 -7.79 -13.54
CA LYS A 5 -16.18 -7.30 -14.27
C LYS A 5 -17.36 -7.17 -13.30
N ILE A 6 -17.98 -6.00 -13.30
CA ILE A 6 -19.14 -5.73 -12.43
C ILE A 6 -20.31 -5.31 -13.31
N GLU A 7 -21.43 -5.98 -13.12
CA GLU A 7 -22.66 -5.76 -13.88
C GLU A 7 -23.50 -4.61 -13.30
N LYS A 8 -24.46 -4.16 -14.09
CA LYS A 8 -25.27 -2.95 -13.81
C LYS A 8 -25.97 -2.98 -12.45
N ASP A 9 -26.54 -4.12 -12.07
CA ASP A 9 -27.31 -4.31 -10.82
C ASP A 9 -26.50 -3.92 -9.57
N LYS A 10 -25.22 -4.29 -9.53
CA LYS A 10 -24.31 -3.90 -8.45
C LYS A 10 -23.81 -2.47 -8.57
N LEU A 11 -23.65 -1.95 -9.79
CA LEU A 11 -23.10 -0.62 -10.04
C LEU A 11 -24.07 0.52 -9.69
N VAL A 12 -25.38 0.26 -9.70
CA VAL A 12 -26.38 1.24 -9.26
C VAL A 12 -26.57 1.26 -7.74
N ASN A 13 -26.08 0.25 -7.02
CA ASN A 13 -26.17 0.17 -5.56
C ASN A 13 -25.01 0.93 -4.90
N LEU A 14 -25.30 2.10 -4.33
CA LEU A 14 -24.30 2.93 -3.65
C LEU A 14 -23.67 2.28 -2.42
N GLU A 15 -24.40 1.44 -1.66
CA GLU A 15 -23.79 0.71 -0.55
C GLU A 15 -22.70 -0.26 -1.02
N TYR A 16 -22.86 -0.81 -2.23
CA TYR A 16 -21.86 -1.66 -2.84
C TYR A 16 -20.70 -0.84 -3.43
N THR A 17 -20.99 0.20 -4.21
CA THR A 17 -19.97 0.92 -4.98
C THR A 17 -19.11 1.86 -4.15
N LEU A 18 -19.66 2.48 -3.10
CA LEU A 18 -18.94 3.47 -2.29
C LEU A 18 -17.87 2.85 -1.39
N ASN A 19 -18.01 1.56 -1.08
CA ASN A 19 -17.04 0.79 -0.28
C ASN A 19 -15.93 0.14 -1.13
N LYS A 20 -15.95 0.36 -2.46
CA LYS A 20 -14.99 -0.22 -3.42
C LYS A 20 -14.21 0.87 -4.10
N GLU A 21 -12.91 0.85 -3.89
CA GLU A 21 -12.00 1.90 -4.32
C GLU A 21 -11.11 1.38 -5.46
N ILE A 22 -10.99 2.20 -6.50
CA ILE A 22 -10.07 1.99 -7.61
C ILE A 22 -8.83 2.82 -7.31
N LEU A 23 -7.66 2.22 -7.53
CA LEU A 23 -6.37 2.89 -7.41
C LEU A 23 -5.57 2.69 -8.69
N ARG A 24 -4.90 3.76 -9.11
CA ARG A 24 -3.80 3.72 -10.07
C ARG A 24 -2.70 4.62 -9.58
N SER A 25 -1.45 4.17 -9.64
CA SER A 25 -0.27 4.99 -9.41
C SER A 25 0.70 4.91 -10.59
N ASN A 26 1.78 5.68 -10.52
CA ASN A 26 2.84 5.64 -11.53
C ASN A 26 4.24 5.72 -10.91
N ARG A 27 5.26 5.53 -11.76
CA ARG A 27 6.67 5.60 -11.35
C ARG A 27 7.13 7.04 -11.06
N GLY A 28 6.29 8.05 -11.33
CA GLY A 28 6.51 9.45 -10.94
C GLY A 28 6.04 9.80 -9.51
N GLY A 29 5.45 8.83 -8.79
CA GLY A 29 4.92 9.00 -7.44
C GLY A 29 3.51 9.60 -7.37
N SER A 30 2.86 9.78 -8.52
CA SER A 30 1.47 10.23 -8.62
C SER A 30 0.50 9.08 -8.46
N TYR A 31 -0.72 9.38 -8.01
CA TYR A 31 -1.81 8.43 -8.01
C TYR A 31 -3.15 9.10 -8.35
N ALA A 32 -4.09 8.26 -8.76
CA ALA A 32 -5.49 8.56 -8.95
C ALA A 32 -6.30 7.50 -8.20
N SER A 33 -7.27 7.93 -7.39
CA SER A 33 -8.12 7.04 -6.64
C SER A 33 -9.52 7.60 -6.46
N THR A 34 -10.52 6.74 -6.55
CA THR A 34 -11.94 7.07 -6.37
C THR A 34 -12.73 5.79 -6.16
N THR A 35 -14.03 5.88 -5.89
CA THR A 35 -14.90 4.71 -5.76
C THR A 35 -15.31 4.12 -7.12
N LEU A 36 -15.92 2.93 -7.08
CA LEU A 36 -16.47 2.28 -8.26
C LEU A 36 -17.56 3.12 -8.94
N SER A 37 -18.30 3.95 -8.21
CA SER A 37 -19.27 4.91 -8.76
C SER A 37 -18.64 6.28 -9.12
N ALA A 38 -17.35 6.48 -8.88
CA ALA A 38 -16.63 7.77 -9.00
C ALA A 38 -17.08 8.86 -8.00
N CYS A 39 -17.83 8.49 -6.97
CA CYS A 39 -18.12 9.39 -5.85
C CYS A 39 -16.94 9.34 -4.88
N ASN A 40 -16.23 10.45 -4.68
CA ASN A 40 -15.12 10.49 -3.74
C ASN A 40 -15.66 10.38 -2.29
N THR A 41 -15.21 9.38 -1.54
CA THR A 41 -15.63 9.14 -0.14
C THR A 41 -14.56 9.50 0.88
N ARG A 42 -13.33 9.75 0.40
CA ARG A 42 -12.16 10.13 1.17
C ARG A 42 -11.57 11.44 0.68
N LYS A 43 -10.95 12.22 1.57
CA LYS A 43 -10.15 13.41 1.19
C LYS A 43 -8.92 13.05 0.38
N TYR A 44 -8.54 11.78 0.39
CA TYR A 44 -7.44 11.22 -0.36
C TYR A 44 -7.81 10.78 -1.78
N HIS A 45 -9.11 10.76 -2.13
CA HIS A 45 -9.58 10.46 -3.49
C HIS A 45 -9.42 11.68 -4.39
N GLY A 46 -8.96 11.44 -5.61
CA GLY A 46 -8.73 12.44 -6.64
C GLY A 46 -8.27 11.81 -7.95
N LEU A 47 -8.43 12.55 -9.06
CA LEU A 47 -7.97 12.11 -10.38
C LEU A 47 -6.49 12.39 -10.63
N LEU A 48 -5.92 13.40 -9.97
CA LEU A 48 -4.49 13.71 -10.05
C LEU A 48 -3.95 14.17 -8.71
N VAL A 49 -3.34 13.23 -8.00
CA VAL A 49 -2.54 13.48 -6.80
C VAL A 49 -1.07 13.33 -7.16
N VAL A 50 -0.23 14.29 -6.77
CA VAL A 50 1.18 14.34 -7.15
C VAL A 50 2.07 14.57 -5.93
N PRO A 51 3.34 14.12 -5.94
CA PRO A 51 4.29 14.45 -4.89
C PRO A 51 4.53 15.95 -4.78
N CYS A 52 4.66 16.44 -3.55
CA CYS A 52 5.11 17.80 -3.26
C CYS A 52 6.54 18.05 -3.81
N ILE A 53 6.91 19.33 -3.95
CA ILE A 53 8.30 19.70 -4.28
C ILE A 53 9.20 19.40 -3.07
N ASN A 54 8.76 19.78 -1.87
CA ASN A 54 9.36 19.33 -0.62
C ASN A 54 8.87 17.91 -0.30
N GLU A 55 9.77 16.97 -0.01
CA GLU A 55 9.40 15.56 0.17
C GLU A 55 8.64 15.34 1.49
N ASP A 56 9.02 16.06 2.55
CA ASP A 56 8.42 15.94 3.88
C ASP A 56 6.96 16.40 3.91
N GLU A 57 6.57 17.26 2.95
CA GLU A 57 5.19 17.74 2.78
C GLU A 57 4.27 16.71 2.10
N GLY A 58 4.80 15.56 1.68
CA GLY A 58 4.01 14.44 1.17
C GLY A 58 3.45 14.65 -0.24
N LYS A 59 2.13 14.81 -0.37
CA LYS A 59 1.44 14.88 -1.67
C LYS A 59 0.38 15.98 -1.69
N ILE A 60 0.13 16.49 -2.89
CA ILE A 60 -0.93 17.46 -3.17
C ILE A 60 -1.98 16.88 -4.11
N LEU A 61 -3.24 17.21 -3.85
CA LEU A 61 -4.36 16.92 -4.73
C LEU A 61 -4.63 18.14 -5.61
N LEU A 62 -4.51 17.97 -6.93
CA LEU A 62 -4.71 19.04 -7.90
C LEU A 62 -6.09 18.97 -8.56
N LEU A 63 -6.45 17.79 -9.06
CA LEU A 63 -7.72 17.53 -9.72
C LEU A 63 -8.51 16.48 -8.92
N SER A 64 -9.65 16.88 -8.37
CA SER A 64 -10.50 16.03 -7.53
C SER A 64 -11.40 15.14 -8.37
N SER A 65 -12.16 15.75 -9.28
CA SER A 65 -13.03 15.04 -10.23
C SER A 65 -13.07 15.76 -11.58
N LEU A 66 -13.64 15.07 -12.56
CA LEU A 66 -13.96 15.61 -13.86
C LEU A 66 -15.42 15.21 -14.11
N ASP A 67 -16.30 16.19 -14.00
CA ASP A 67 -17.74 15.99 -14.05
C ASP A 67 -18.21 16.01 -15.49
N GLU A 68 -18.74 14.89 -15.98
CA GLU A 68 -19.21 14.78 -17.35
C GLU A 68 -20.71 15.06 -17.46
N THR A 69 -21.10 15.75 -18.54
CA THR A 69 -22.50 15.94 -18.91
C THR A 69 -22.69 15.63 -20.39
N ILE A 70 -23.72 14.84 -20.69
CA ILE A 70 -24.19 14.59 -22.06
C ILE A 70 -25.42 15.46 -22.30
N ILE A 71 -25.45 16.18 -23.43
CA ILE A 71 -26.58 17.03 -23.81
C ILE A 71 -27.15 16.53 -25.12
N GLN A 72 -28.46 16.25 -25.14
CA GLN A 72 -29.24 15.88 -26.33
C GLN A 72 -30.61 16.55 -26.26
N ASN A 73 -31.05 17.17 -27.36
CA ASN A 73 -32.36 17.87 -27.45
C ASN A 73 -32.61 18.79 -26.24
N ASP A 74 -31.61 19.61 -25.90
CA ASP A 74 -31.62 20.54 -24.76
C ASP A 74 -31.77 19.92 -23.35
N ASN A 75 -31.73 18.59 -23.24
CA ASN A 75 -31.73 17.89 -21.95
C ASN A 75 -30.29 17.59 -21.51
N GLU A 76 -29.94 17.97 -20.27
CA GLU A 76 -28.66 17.68 -19.64
C GLU A 76 -28.70 16.38 -18.82
N PHE A 77 -27.79 15.46 -19.13
CA PHE A 77 -27.58 14.22 -18.38
C PHE A 77 -26.22 14.25 -17.69
N ARG A 78 -26.22 14.54 -16.39
CA ARG A 78 -25.01 14.63 -15.56
C ARG A 78 -24.58 13.24 -15.08
N LEU A 79 -23.37 12.85 -15.44
CA LEU A 79 -22.81 11.52 -15.16
C LEU A 79 -21.97 11.46 -13.87
N SER A 80 -21.68 12.62 -13.27
CA SER A 80 -21.00 12.70 -11.97
C SER A 80 -21.91 12.37 -10.80
N ILE A 81 -21.29 12.16 -9.65
CA ILE A 81 -21.95 11.97 -8.36
C ILE A 81 -21.05 12.49 -7.26
N HIS A 82 -21.62 13.30 -6.37
CA HIS A 82 -21.01 13.76 -5.13
C HIS A 82 -21.97 13.52 -3.97
N GLN A 83 -21.44 13.43 -2.76
CA GLN A 83 -22.22 13.36 -1.53
C GLN A 83 -22.21 14.73 -0.85
N TYR A 84 -23.35 15.14 -0.33
CA TYR A 84 -23.57 16.38 0.42
C TYR A 84 -24.15 16.06 1.81
N GLN A 85 -24.50 17.09 2.56
CA GLN A 85 -25.14 16.95 3.88
C GLN A 85 -26.41 16.10 3.81
N ASP A 86 -26.78 15.51 4.95
CA ASP A 86 -27.97 14.66 5.12
C ASP A 86 -28.06 13.48 4.14
N ASP A 87 -26.89 12.93 3.76
CA ASP A 87 -26.75 11.79 2.84
C ASP A 87 -27.35 12.04 1.44
N VAL A 88 -27.41 13.31 1.03
CA VAL A 88 -27.88 13.71 -0.30
C VAL A 88 -26.79 13.41 -1.33
N PHE A 89 -27.12 12.62 -2.36
CA PHE A 89 -26.24 12.37 -3.50
C PHE A 89 -26.71 13.14 -4.72
N TYR A 90 -25.84 13.99 -5.28
CA TYR A 90 -26.15 14.75 -6.48
C TYR A 90 -24.88 15.05 -7.29
N PRO A 91 -24.93 15.05 -8.63
CA PRO A 91 -25.98 14.47 -9.47
C PRO A 91 -26.10 12.94 -9.33
N HIS A 92 -27.12 12.34 -9.94
CA HIS A 92 -27.38 10.88 -9.83
C HIS A 92 -26.69 10.06 -10.93
N GLY A 93 -25.47 10.43 -11.32
CA GLY A 93 -24.78 9.84 -12.46
C GLY A 93 -24.53 8.33 -12.37
N HIS A 94 -24.41 7.81 -11.14
CA HIS A 94 -24.29 6.37 -10.87
C HIS A 94 -25.42 5.53 -11.51
N ARG A 95 -26.62 6.08 -11.70
CA ARG A 95 -27.77 5.39 -12.31
C ARG A 95 -27.55 5.08 -13.79
N TYR A 96 -26.65 5.81 -14.47
CA TYR A 96 -26.35 5.62 -15.88
C TYR A 96 -25.22 4.62 -16.13
N ILE A 97 -24.52 4.15 -15.08
CA ILE A 97 -23.44 3.19 -15.24
C ILE A 97 -24.03 1.84 -15.64
N SER A 98 -23.67 1.34 -16.82
CA SER A 98 -24.12 0.04 -17.34
C SER A 98 -23.08 -1.06 -17.25
N GLY A 99 -21.82 -0.74 -16.93
CA GLY A 99 -20.77 -1.73 -16.75
C GLY A 99 -19.44 -1.15 -16.31
N PHE A 100 -18.66 -1.97 -15.62
CA PHE A 100 -17.28 -1.69 -15.23
C PHE A 100 -16.38 -2.88 -15.55
N GLU A 101 -15.20 -2.60 -16.11
CA GLU A 101 -14.13 -3.55 -16.34
C GLU A 101 -12.79 -2.94 -15.90
N ALA A 102 -11.89 -3.76 -15.35
CA ALA A 102 -10.57 -3.28 -14.90
C ALA A 102 -9.42 -3.67 -15.84
N GLU A 103 -9.71 -4.35 -16.96
CA GLU A 103 -8.72 -4.90 -17.87
C GLU A 103 -8.74 -4.19 -19.24
N PRO A 104 -7.57 -3.79 -19.78
CA PRO A 104 -6.26 -3.69 -19.10
C PRO A 104 -6.20 -2.48 -18.13
N ILE A 105 -7.18 -1.57 -18.23
CA ILE A 105 -7.31 -0.37 -17.40
C ILE A 105 -8.76 -0.19 -16.94
N PRO A 106 -9.03 0.58 -15.88
CA PRO A 106 -10.38 0.83 -15.42
C PRO A 106 -11.19 1.54 -16.50
N ALA A 107 -12.30 0.92 -16.89
CA ALA A 107 -13.24 1.48 -17.83
C ALA A 107 -14.67 1.42 -17.28
N LYS A 108 -15.40 2.52 -17.42
CA LYS A 108 -16.82 2.63 -17.10
C LYS A 108 -17.60 2.87 -18.38
N THR A 109 -18.68 2.13 -18.57
CA THR A 109 -19.62 2.38 -19.66
C THR A 109 -20.87 3.00 -19.09
N TYR A 110 -21.26 4.15 -19.63
CA TYR A 110 -22.51 4.83 -19.33
C TYR A 110 -23.49 4.64 -20.48
N ARG A 111 -24.75 4.41 -20.14
CA ARG A 111 -25.87 4.40 -21.10
C ARG A 111 -26.92 5.40 -20.66
N VAL A 112 -27.12 6.43 -21.47
CA VAL A 112 -28.09 7.50 -21.18
C VAL A 112 -28.75 7.98 -22.46
N GLY A 113 -30.09 8.03 -22.47
CA GLY A 113 -30.85 8.27 -23.70
C GLY A 113 -30.43 7.32 -24.83
N GLY A 114 -30.11 7.89 -25.99
CA GLY A 114 -29.54 7.17 -27.14
C GLY A 114 -28.01 7.18 -27.22
N VAL A 115 -27.30 7.44 -26.11
CA VAL A 115 -25.83 7.53 -26.05
C VAL A 115 -25.24 6.40 -25.21
N ILE A 116 -24.19 5.78 -25.75
CA ILE A 116 -23.31 4.88 -25.01
C ILE A 116 -21.91 5.50 -24.98
N LEU A 117 -21.45 5.86 -23.78
CA LEU A 117 -20.16 6.51 -23.54
C LEU A 117 -19.26 5.58 -22.73
N LYS A 118 -18.09 5.23 -23.27
CA LYS A 118 -17.05 4.50 -22.52
C LYS A 118 -15.99 5.49 -22.03
N LYS A 119 -15.74 5.51 -20.73
CA LYS A 119 -14.69 6.30 -20.05
C LYS A 119 -13.58 5.36 -19.60
N GLU A 120 -12.34 5.65 -19.98
CA GLU A 120 -11.16 4.86 -19.61
C GLU A 120 -10.12 5.75 -18.92
N LEU A 121 -9.59 5.30 -17.78
CA LEU A 121 -8.67 6.07 -16.95
C LEU A 121 -7.24 5.49 -17.00
N LEU A 122 -6.24 6.34 -17.26
CA LEU A 122 -4.84 5.94 -17.34
C LEU A 122 -3.92 7.03 -16.78
N LEU A 123 -3.00 6.69 -15.88
CA LEU A 123 -1.87 7.56 -15.54
C LEU A 123 -0.70 7.29 -16.49
N SER A 124 0.02 8.34 -16.87
CA SER A 124 1.32 8.19 -17.54
C SER A 124 2.30 7.50 -16.60
N GLU A 125 3.11 6.57 -17.10
CA GLU A 125 4.07 5.80 -16.31
C GLU A 125 5.10 6.69 -15.60
N LYS A 126 5.61 7.74 -16.27
CA LYS A 126 6.72 8.57 -15.78
C LYS A 126 6.32 10.01 -15.46
N GLU A 127 5.39 10.58 -16.22
CA GLU A 127 4.97 11.97 -16.02
C GLU A 127 3.85 12.07 -14.99
N LYS A 128 3.80 13.20 -14.28
CA LYS A 128 2.72 13.52 -13.33
C LYS A 128 1.48 13.96 -14.10
N GLN A 129 0.85 13.01 -14.79
CA GLN A 129 -0.20 13.25 -15.77
C GLN A 129 -1.24 12.12 -15.77
N ILE A 130 -2.51 12.50 -15.74
CA ILE A 130 -3.67 11.63 -15.94
C ILE A 130 -4.23 11.83 -17.36
N LEU A 131 -4.58 10.73 -18.00
CA LEU A 131 -5.24 10.65 -19.31
C LEU A 131 -6.59 9.96 -19.13
N ILE A 132 -7.65 10.59 -19.64
CA ILE A 132 -9.01 10.07 -19.58
C ILE A 132 -9.55 10.03 -21.00
N ARG A 133 -9.81 8.82 -21.51
CA ARG A 133 -10.34 8.61 -22.86
C ARG A 133 -11.85 8.41 -22.79
N TYR A 134 -12.57 9.23 -23.54
CA TYR A 134 -14.00 9.11 -23.81
C TYR A 134 -14.18 8.55 -25.22
N THR A 135 -14.81 7.39 -25.33
CA THR A 135 -15.21 6.80 -26.61
C THR A 135 -16.74 6.84 -26.70
N VAL A 136 -17.27 7.54 -27.70
CA VAL A 136 -18.70 7.54 -28.01
C VAL A 136 -19.00 6.28 -28.81
N VAL A 137 -19.41 5.22 -28.11
CA VAL A 137 -19.69 3.91 -28.71
C VAL A 137 -20.93 4.00 -29.60
N ASP A 138 -21.94 4.75 -29.15
CA ASP A 138 -23.15 5.01 -29.91
C ASP A 138 -23.73 6.38 -29.56
N ALA A 139 -24.40 7.01 -30.53
CA ALA A 139 -25.11 8.28 -30.37
C ALA A 139 -26.13 8.45 -31.50
N HIS A 140 -27.43 8.46 -31.18
CA HIS A 140 -28.51 8.50 -32.19
C HIS A 140 -29.02 9.91 -32.53
N SER A 141 -28.55 10.93 -31.83
CA SER A 141 -28.95 12.32 -32.03
C SER A 141 -27.75 13.25 -31.89
N LYS A 142 -27.91 14.52 -32.28
CA LYS A 142 -26.90 15.56 -32.06
C LYS A 142 -26.55 15.59 -30.57
N THR A 143 -25.30 15.28 -30.26
CA THR A 143 -24.84 15.07 -28.89
C THR A 143 -23.71 16.03 -28.58
N THR A 144 -23.78 16.68 -27.43
CA THR A 144 -22.69 17.49 -26.89
C THR A 144 -22.13 16.81 -25.66
N LEU A 145 -20.80 16.72 -25.59
CA LEU A 145 -20.07 16.27 -24.41
C LEU A 145 -19.47 17.48 -23.70
N ARG A 146 -19.79 17.63 -22.42
CA ARG A 146 -19.24 18.64 -21.53
C ARG A 146 -18.38 17.98 -20.44
N LEU A 147 -17.22 18.55 -20.18
CA LEU A 147 -16.25 18.08 -19.17
C LEU A 147 -15.90 19.23 -18.22
N GLN A 148 -16.33 19.15 -16.97
CA GLN A 148 -16.14 20.18 -15.95
C GLN A 148 -15.13 19.73 -14.87
N PRO A 149 -13.90 20.26 -14.85
CA PRO A 149 -12.92 19.91 -13.83
C PRO A 149 -13.24 20.55 -12.47
N LEU A 150 -13.19 19.75 -11.40
CA LEU A 150 -13.20 20.24 -10.02
C LEU A 150 -11.78 20.16 -9.43
N THR A 151 -11.22 21.31 -9.10
CA THR A 151 -9.84 21.46 -8.62
C THR A 151 -9.80 21.72 -7.12
N ALA A 152 -8.75 21.23 -6.44
CA ALA A 152 -8.60 21.40 -5.00
C ALA A 152 -7.36 22.20 -4.60
N PHE A 153 -6.20 21.89 -5.21
CA PHE A 153 -4.91 22.55 -4.91
C PHE A 153 -4.58 22.61 -3.42
N ARG A 154 -4.53 21.43 -2.79
CA ARG A 154 -4.27 21.29 -1.35
C ARG A 154 -3.36 20.12 -1.00
N ASN A 155 -2.81 20.10 0.21
CA ASN A 155 -2.21 18.90 0.77
C ASN A 155 -3.26 17.78 0.92
N ILE A 156 -2.86 16.52 0.75
CA ILE A 156 -3.79 15.38 0.90
C ILE A 156 -4.31 15.19 2.33
N HIS A 157 -3.62 15.74 3.34
CA HIS A 157 -4.03 15.69 4.74
C HIS A 157 -5.01 16.80 5.14
N GLU A 158 -5.24 17.78 4.27
CA GLU A 158 -6.10 18.95 4.50
C GLU A 158 -7.36 18.90 3.62
N LEU A 159 -8.25 19.88 3.81
CA LEU A 159 -9.42 20.14 2.97
C LEU A 159 -9.41 21.60 2.52
N SER A 160 -9.92 21.87 1.32
CA SER A 160 -10.12 23.22 0.81
C SER A 160 -11.48 23.79 1.22
N LYS A 161 -11.53 25.11 1.37
CA LYS A 161 -12.74 25.89 1.62
C LYS A 161 -12.77 27.11 0.73
N GLU A 162 -13.98 27.59 0.43
CA GLU A 162 -14.15 28.85 -0.30
C GLU A 162 -13.36 29.97 0.38
N ASN A 163 -12.59 30.71 -0.42
CA ASN A 163 -11.75 31.79 0.07
C ASN A 163 -11.45 32.82 -1.03
N LEU A 164 -11.00 34.00 -0.60
CA LEU A 164 -10.69 35.15 -1.47
C LEU A 164 -9.31 35.07 -2.14
N SER A 165 -8.45 34.15 -1.71
CA SER A 165 -7.08 34.00 -2.22
C SER A 165 -7.00 33.21 -3.53
N VAL A 166 -8.13 32.70 -4.03
CA VAL A 166 -8.20 31.93 -5.28
C VAL A 166 -7.88 32.80 -6.47
N ASN A 167 -6.88 32.36 -7.24
CA ASN A 167 -6.67 32.87 -8.59
C ASN A 167 -7.62 32.17 -9.57
N ASN A 168 -8.69 32.87 -9.96
CA ASN A 168 -9.69 32.42 -10.93
C ASN A 168 -9.29 32.64 -12.40
N LYS A 169 -8.09 33.17 -12.66
CA LYS A 169 -7.60 33.40 -14.03
C LYS A 169 -7.13 32.09 -14.68
N LYS A 170 -7.42 31.97 -15.97
CA LYS A 170 -6.92 30.90 -16.85
C LYS A 170 -6.06 31.50 -17.96
N GLU A 171 -5.07 30.75 -18.41
CA GLU A 171 -4.33 31.02 -19.64
C GLU A 171 -4.81 30.03 -20.72
N GLU A 172 -5.13 30.53 -21.91
CA GLU A 172 -5.45 29.65 -23.05
C GLU A 172 -4.16 29.09 -23.64
N ILE A 173 -4.17 27.78 -23.89
CA ILE A 173 -3.05 27.03 -24.47
C ILE A 173 -3.58 26.12 -25.58
N GLN A 174 -2.68 25.39 -26.25
CA GLN A 174 -3.09 24.52 -27.36
C GLN A 174 -4.16 23.50 -26.90
N ASN A 175 -5.37 23.61 -27.46
CA ASN A 175 -6.53 22.75 -27.17
C ASN A 175 -6.79 22.56 -25.67
N GLY A 176 -6.60 23.60 -24.85
CA GLY A 176 -6.70 23.49 -23.41
C GLY A 176 -6.58 24.80 -22.66
N ILE A 177 -6.45 24.67 -21.34
CA ILE A 177 -6.17 25.79 -20.42
C ILE A 177 -5.04 25.44 -19.46
N LYS A 178 -4.31 26.45 -19.02
CA LYS A 178 -3.37 26.40 -17.90
C LYS A 178 -3.95 27.20 -16.75
N VAL A 179 -3.93 26.62 -15.55
CA VAL A 179 -4.42 27.27 -14.33
C VAL A 179 -3.41 27.13 -13.21
N LYS A 180 -3.39 28.09 -12.29
CA LYS A 180 -2.57 28.06 -11.08
C LYS A 180 -3.35 28.74 -9.96
N MET A 181 -4.06 27.92 -9.18
CA MET A 181 -5.01 28.40 -8.17
C MET A 181 -4.33 29.18 -7.04
N TYR A 182 -3.17 28.69 -6.57
CA TYR A 182 -2.40 29.30 -5.49
C TYR A 182 -0.91 29.37 -5.84
N LYS A 183 -0.20 30.36 -5.28
CA LYS A 183 1.22 30.65 -5.58
C LYS A 183 2.15 29.47 -5.29
N ASN A 184 1.92 28.76 -4.18
CA ASN A 184 2.79 27.69 -3.67
C ASN A 184 2.56 26.33 -4.33
N TYR A 185 1.58 26.21 -5.22
CA TYR A 185 1.25 24.98 -5.92
C TYR A 185 1.71 25.04 -7.39
N PRO A 186 2.00 23.91 -8.04
CA PRO A 186 2.37 23.89 -9.45
C PRO A 186 1.20 24.31 -10.34
N ALA A 187 1.49 24.78 -11.55
CA ALA A 187 0.46 25.00 -12.56
C ALA A 187 -0.12 23.65 -13.04
N LEU A 188 -1.41 23.63 -13.33
CA LEU A 188 -2.13 22.50 -13.90
C LEU A 188 -2.50 22.81 -15.36
N TYR A 189 -2.07 21.94 -16.26
CA TYR A 189 -2.35 22.01 -17.69
C TYR A 189 -3.46 21.01 -18.00
N MET A 190 -4.59 21.49 -18.51
CA MET A 190 -5.76 20.67 -18.87
C MET A 190 -6.02 20.81 -20.37
N GLN A 191 -5.76 19.75 -21.13
CA GLN A 191 -5.76 19.77 -22.59
C GLN A 191 -6.53 18.57 -23.17
N CYS A 192 -7.12 18.75 -24.35
CA CYS A 192 -7.89 17.71 -25.04
C CYS A 192 -7.25 17.33 -26.39
N SER A 193 -7.36 16.07 -26.80
CA SER A 193 -6.87 15.59 -28.10
C SER A 193 -7.67 16.14 -29.29
N LYS A 194 -8.94 16.51 -29.05
CA LYS A 194 -9.83 17.19 -29.98
C LYS A 194 -10.01 18.63 -29.50
N LYS A 195 -10.10 19.59 -30.41
CA LYS A 195 -10.44 20.98 -30.05
C LYS A 195 -11.82 21.01 -29.40
N MET A 196 -11.87 21.41 -28.13
CA MET A 196 -13.09 21.66 -27.36
C MET A 196 -13.13 23.14 -26.98
N LYS A 197 -14.30 23.77 -27.04
CA LYS A 197 -14.47 25.16 -26.58
C LYS A 197 -14.43 25.14 -25.05
N PHE A 198 -13.61 25.98 -24.43
CA PHE A 198 -13.65 26.17 -22.99
C PHE A 198 -14.57 27.35 -22.66
N ILE A 199 -15.62 27.10 -21.88
CA ILE A 199 -16.53 28.14 -21.36
C ILE A 199 -16.08 28.49 -19.95
N THR A 200 -15.71 29.75 -19.74
CA THR A 200 -15.33 30.27 -18.41
C THR A 200 -16.57 30.43 -17.54
N ALA A 201 -16.61 29.72 -16.42
CA ALA A 201 -17.68 29.81 -15.42
C ALA A 201 -17.07 29.47 -14.05
N PRO A 202 -16.29 30.38 -13.46
CA PRO A 202 -15.63 30.15 -12.18
C PRO A 202 -16.66 30.09 -11.06
N ASP A 203 -16.62 29.02 -10.27
CA ASP A 203 -17.56 28.81 -9.17
C ASP A 203 -17.00 27.81 -8.14
N TRP A 204 -17.58 27.81 -6.94
CA TRP A 204 -17.29 26.85 -5.89
C TRP A 204 -18.41 25.83 -5.76
N ASN A 205 -18.05 24.54 -5.92
CA ASN A 205 -18.91 23.45 -5.50
C ASN A 205 -18.71 23.21 -4.00
N LYS A 206 -19.66 23.68 -3.19
CA LYS A 206 -19.55 23.76 -1.73
C LYS A 206 -20.07 22.51 -1.04
N ASN A 207 -19.54 22.24 0.14
CA ASN A 207 -20.07 21.25 1.09
C ASN A 207 -20.08 19.79 0.61
N ILE A 208 -19.10 19.39 -0.20
CA ILE A 208 -18.90 17.98 -0.55
C ILE A 208 -18.46 17.20 0.69
N ILE A 209 -19.07 16.04 0.92
CA ILE A 209 -18.87 15.19 2.10
C ILE A 209 -18.00 13.98 1.77
N TYR A 210 -16.96 13.78 2.58
CA TYR A 210 -16.16 12.57 2.63
C TYR A 210 -16.61 11.66 3.77
N ARG A 211 -17.56 10.76 3.47
CA ARG A 211 -18.17 9.87 4.48
C ARG A 211 -17.18 9.04 5.28
N GLU A 212 -16.08 8.60 4.68
CA GLU A 212 -15.08 7.80 5.38
C GLU A 212 -14.30 8.64 6.40
N GLU A 213 -14.16 9.94 6.15
CA GLU A 213 -13.42 10.87 7.00
C GLU A 213 -14.31 11.26 8.17
N LYS A 214 -15.61 11.46 7.91
CA LYS A 214 -16.65 11.59 8.93
C LYS A 214 -16.67 10.38 9.86
N ARG A 215 -16.66 9.16 9.30
CA ARG A 215 -16.63 7.90 10.07
C ARG A 215 -15.38 7.77 10.94
N ARG A 216 -14.26 8.33 10.51
CA ARG A 216 -12.97 8.30 11.20
C ARG A 216 -12.75 9.47 12.16
N GLY A 217 -13.72 10.37 12.30
CA GLY A 217 -13.64 11.53 13.19
C GLY A 217 -12.69 12.64 12.71
N TYR A 218 -12.41 12.74 11.41
CA TYR A 218 -11.64 13.85 10.83
C TYR A 218 -12.57 14.89 10.19
N ASP A 219 -12.03 16.07 9.89
CA ASP A 219 -12.70 17.01 8.99
C ASP A 219 -13.05 16.31 7.67
N PHE A 220 -14.30 16.52 7.22
CA PHE A 220 -14.90 15.72 6.16
C PHE A 220 -15.69 16.53 5.13
N THR A 221 -15.75 17.85 5.25
CA THR A 221 -16.52 18.70 4.33
C THR A 221 -15.58 19.60 3.53
N GLU A 222 -15.60 19.54 2.21
CA GLU A 222 -14.72 20.29 1.32
C GLU A 222 -15.50 21.13 0.30
N ASP A 223 -14.93 22.29 -0.06
CA ASP A 223 -15.37 23.07 -1.21
C ASP A 223 -14.33 22.92 -2.34
N LEU A 224 -14.79 22.66 -3.57
CA LEU A 224 -13.93 22.48 -4.74
C LEU A 224 -14.20 23.55 -5.78
N PHE A 225 -13.14 24.07 -6.39
CA PHE A 225 -13.24 25.17 -7.35
C PHE A 225 -13.26 24.66 -8.79
N THR A 226 -14.17 25.19 -9.61
CA THR A 226 -14.17 25.02 -11.06
C THR A 226 -13.77 26.32 -11.74
N TYR A 227 -13.07 26.24 -12.87
CA TYR A 227 -12.79 27.38 -13.73
C TYR A 227 -13.83 27.53 -14.86
N GLY A 228 -14.69 26.53 -15.04
CA GLY A 228 -15.59 26.39 -16.18
C GLY A 228 -15.56 24.97 -16.74
N TYR A 229 -15.85 24.81 -18.04
CA TYR A 229 -15.95 23.49 -18.65
C TYR A 229 -15.52 23.47 -20.12
N PHE A 230 -15.04 22.31 -20.56
CA PHE A 230 -14.79 22.01 -21.98
C PHE A 230 -16.06 21.47 -22.62
N GLU A 231 -16.38 21.92 -23.82
CA GLU A 231 -17.57 21.48 -24.55
C GLU A 231 -17.28 21.26 -26.04
N ALA A 232 -17.80 20.16 -26.60
CA ALA A 232 -17.77 19.90 -28.03
C ALA A 232 -18.92 18.99 -28.46
N ASN A 233 -19.33 19.15 -29.73
CA ASN A 233 -20.21 18.18 -30.37
C ASN A 233 -19.44 16.88 -30.67
N VAL A 234 -20.13 15.76 -30.42
CA VAL A 234 -19.59 14.42 -30.59
C VAL A 234 -20.55 13.55 -31.40
N LYS A 235 -19.98 12.58 -32.12
CA LYS A 235 -20.72 11.58 -32.90
C LYS A 235 -20.21 10.19 -32.60
N LYS A 236 -20.97 9.17 -33.01
CA LYS A 236 -20.56 7.77 -32.93
C LYS A 236 -19.15 7.57 -33.49
N GLY A 237 -18.30 6.86 -32.73
CA GLY A 237 -16.91 6.58 -33.07
C GLY A 237 -15.91 7.64 -32.61
N ASP A 238 -16.36 8.83 -32.17
CA ASP A 238 -15.45 9.85 -31.66
C ASP A 238 -14.69 9.35 -30.42
N LYS A 239 -13.38 9.62 -30.40
CA LYS A 239 -12.49 9.37 -29.27
C LYS A 239 -11.84 10.67 -28.84
N ILE A 240 -12.09 11.08 -27.60
CA ILE A 240 -11.54 12.31 -27.01
C ILE A 240 -10.70 11.91 -25.80
N ILE A 241 -9.46 12.37 -25.74
CA ILE A 241 -8.58 12.17 -24.60
C ILE A 241 -8.44 13.51 -23.89
N PHE A 242 -8.95 13.59 -22.67
CA PHE A 242 -8.64 14.66 -21.73
C PHE A 242 -7.34 14.33 -21.01
N SER A 243 -6.45 15.30 -20.91
CA SER A 243 -5.17 15.20 -20.21
C SER A 243 -5.08 16.29 -19.16
N ALA A 244 -4.71 15.92 -17.93
CA ALA A 244 -4.34 16.85 -16.89
C ALA A 244 -2.94 16.51 -16.35
N GLY A 245 -2.04 17.48 -16.30
CA GLY A 245 -0.67 17.27 -15.81
C GLY A 245 0.08 18.57 -15.49
N LEU A 246 1.35 18.44 -15.10
CA LEU A 246 2.18 19.57 -14.65
C LEU A 246 2.96 20.28 -15.78
N LYS A 247 2.77 19.85 -17.03
CA LYS A 247 3.44 20.41 -18.20
C LYS A 247 2.48 20.45 -19.37
N GLU A 248 2.66 21.42 -20.25
CA GLU A 248 1.97 21.45 -21.53
C GLU A 248 2.39 20.26 -22.40
N ILE A 249 1.43 19.70 -23.12
CA ILE A 249 1.65 18.61 -24.06
C ILE A 249 1.17 18.99 -25.46
N ASN A 250 1.92 18.56 -26.48
CA ASN A 250 1.45 18.65 -27.86
C ASN A 250 0.23 17.72 -28.05
N THR A 251 -0.95 18.32 -28.18
CA THR A 251 -2.22 17.57 -28.16
C THR A 251 -2.41 16.57 -29.29
N SER A 252 -1.69 16.73 -30.41
CA SER A 252 -1.73 15.75 -31.51
C SER A 252 -1.10 14.40 -31.12
N ARG A 253 -0.22 14.39 -30.11
CA ARG A 253 0.44 13.17 -29.61
C ARG A 253 -0.36 12.43 -28.55
N LEU A 254 -1.47 12.99 -28.04
CA LEU A 254 -2.24 12.39 -26.94
C LEU A 254 -2.77 10.99 -27.30
N SER A 255 -3.26 10.78 -28.52
CA SER A 255 -3.74 9.48 -28.98
C SER A 255 -2.62 8.44 -28.99
N THR A 256 -1.45 8.79 -29.53
CA THR A 256 -0.28 7.90 -29.58
C THR A 256 0.26 7.62 -28.19
N LEU A 257 0.31 8.63 -27.31
CA LEU A 257 0.72 8.49 -25.92
C LEU A 257 -0.21 7.55 -25.15
N PHE A 258 -1.52 7.70 -25.31
CA PHE A 258 -2.48 6.83 -24.63
C PHE A 258 -2.28 5.37 -25.05
N ILE A 259 -2.11 5.11 -26.35
CA ILE A 259 -1.90 3.75 -26.87
C ILE A 259 -0.55 3.19 -26.39
N SER A 260 0.52 3.99 -26.37
CA SER A 260 1.83 3.53 -25.91
C SER A 260 1.83 3.22 -24.41
N GLU A 261 1.18 4.04 -23.59
CA GLU A 261 1.02 3.78 -22.17
C GLU A 261 0.14 2.55 -21.90
N LEU A 262 -0.91 2.33 -22.68
CA LEU A 262 -1.79 1.17 -22.57
C LEU A 262 -1.04 -0.15 -22.81
N LYS A 263 -0.15 -0.18 -23.81
CA LYS A 263 0.64 -1.37 -24.17
C LYS A 263 1.61 -1.82 -23.07
N LYS A 264 2.00 -0.91 -22.17
CA LYS A 264 2.92 -1.20 -21.06
C LYS A 264 2.22 -1.82 -19.85
N ARG A 265 0.89 -1.95 -19.86
CA ARG A 265 0.14 -2.38 -18.67
C ARG A 265 0.12 -3.90 -18.57
N THR A 266 0.57 -4.41 -17.44
CA THR A 266 0.34 -5.80 -17.03
C THR A 266 -1.17 -6.06 -17.01
N PRO A 267 -1.67 -7.07 -17.75
CA PRO A 267 -3.09 -7.42 -17.76
C PRO A 267 -3.63 -7.70 -16.36
N ARG A 268 -4.93 -7.53 -16.15
CA ARG A 268 -5.62 -7.89 -14.90
C ARG A 268 -6.60 -9.03 -15.16
N ASN A 269 -6.08 -10.17 -15.62
CA ASN A 269 -6.86 -11.33 -16.07
C ASN A 269 -6.79 -12.55 -15.13
N SER A 270 -6.03 -12.48 -14.04
CA SER A 270 -5.91 -13.53 -13.02
C SER A 270 -5.65 -12.95 -11.64
N PHE A 271 -5.81 -13.76 -10.59
CA PHE A 271 -5.45 -13.37 -9.21
C PHE A 271 -3.99 -12.90 -9.12
N GLU A 272 -3.06 -13.71 -9.62
CA GLU A 272 -1.62 -13.40 -9.62
C GLU A 272 -1.30 -12.12 -10.39
N ASN A 273 -1.88 -11.93 -11.57
CA ASN A 273 -1.63 -10.73 -12.36
C ASN A 273 -2.20 -9.45 -11.71
N ASN A 274 -3.27 -9.56 -10.92
CA ASN A 274 -3.71 -8.44 -10.08
C ASN A 274 -2.69 -8.13 -8.97
N LEU A 275 -2.12 -9.14 -8.31
CA LEU A 275 -1.06 -8.95 -7.31
C LEU A 275 0.19 -8.32 -7.92
N LYS A 276 0.67 -8.80 -9.08
CA LYS A 276 1.81 -8.22 -9.81
C LYS A 276 1.55 -6.77 -10.20
N ASN A 277 0.36 -6.49 -10.76
CA ASN A 277 -0.05 -5.12 -11.09
C ASN A 277 -0.14 -4.21 -9.85
N SER A 278 -0.55 -4.76 -8.69
CA SER A 278 -0.50 -4.02 -7.43
C SER A 278 0.93 -3.80 -6.94
N GLY A 279 1.81 -4.79 -7.09
CA GLY A 279 3.24 -4.69 -6.75
C GLY A 279 3.94 -3.54 -7.48
N GLU A 280 3.71 -3.42 -8.79
CA GLU A 280 4.25 -2.34 -9.62
C GLU A 280 3.84 -0.94 -9.12
N GLN A 281 2.64 -0.81 -8.57
CA GLN A 281 2.11 0.48 -8.11
C GLN A 281 2.87 1.05 -6.89
N PHE A 282 3.64 0.24 -6.17
CA PHE A 282 4.34 0.71 -4.99
C PHE A 282 5.69 1.37 -5.27
N PHE A 283 6.34 1.08 -6.42
CA PHE A 283 7.63 1.72 -6.70
C PHE A 283 7.49 3.03 -7.45
N TYR A 284 8.26 4.03 -7.02
CA TYR A 284 8.35 5.33 -7.65
C TYR A 284 9.76 5.91 -7.59
N TYR A 285 10.05 6.82 -8.50
CA TYR A 285 11.31 7.54 -8.59
C TYR A 285 11.21 8.91 -7.91
N ARG A 286 12.20 9.19 -7.06
CA ARG A 286 12.42 10.51 -6.46
C ARG A 286 13.91 10.82 -6.48
N ASN A 287 14.31 11.93 -7.09
CA ASN A 287 15.72 12.34 -7.20
C ASN A 287 16.65 11.18 -7.67
N LYS A 288 16.23 10.46 -8.73
CA LYS A 288 16.87 9.25 -9.29
C LYS A 288 16.89 8.00 -8.38
N SER A 289 16.48 8.12 -7.12
CA SER A 289 16.34 7.02 -6.18
C SER A 289 15.03 6.27 -6.42
N LEU A 290 15.07 4.94 -6.34
CA LEU A 290 13.88 4.09 -6.47
C LEU A 290 13.37 3.77 -5.07
N LYS A 291 12.21 4.30 -4.72
CA LYS A 291 11.60 4.14 -3.39
C LYS A 291 10.35 3.26 -3.49
N ILE A 292 9.95 2.70 -2.35
CA ILE A 292 8.73 1.89 -2.20
C ILE A 292 7.78 2.64 -1.28
N ILE A 293 6.59 2.99 -1.75
CA ILE A 293 5.55 3.53 -0.88
C ILE A 293 4.94 2.39 -0.06
N ALA A 294 4.77 2.57 1.25
CA ALA A 294 4.27 1.49 2.12
C ALA A 294 2.81 1.11 1.83
N GLY A 295 2.02 2.04 1.31
CA GLY A 295 0.63 1.79 0.92
C GLY A 295 -0.10 3.03 0.42
N PHE A 296 -1.34 2.84 -0.01
CA PHE A 296 -2.19 3.93 -0.49
C PHE A 296 -3.47 4.05 0.34
N PRO A 297 -3.95 5.28 0.59
CA PRO A 297 -3.49 6.51 -0.06
C PRO A 297 -2.53 7.41 0.76
N TRP A 298 -2.35 7.18 2.06
CA TRP A 298 -1.70 8.15 2.96
C TRP A 298 -0.26 7.83 3.36
N TYR A 299 0.30 6.67 2.97
CA TYR A 299 1.66 6.33 3.37
C TYR A 299 2.73 7.06 2.54
N GLN A 300 3.92 7.11 3.12
CA GLN A 300 5.17 7.45 2.44
C GLN A 300 6.08 6.21 2.36
N SER A 301 7.33 6.41 1.95
CA SER A 301 8.37 5.36 2.01
C SER A 301 8.86 5.23 3.44
N GLN A 302 8.84 4.03 3.99
CA GLN A 302 9.32 3.72 5.34
C GLN A 302 10.27 2.52 5.28
N LEU A 303 11.35 2.54 6.07
CA LEU A 303 12.43 1.53 5.98
C LEU A 303 11.91 0.12 6.27
N ARG A 304 11.18 -0.07 7.38
CA ARG A 304 10.63 -1.37 7.79
C ARG A 304 9.72 -1.96 6.71
N GLU A 305 8.72 -1.19 6.26
CA GLU A 305 7.75 -1.63 5.26
C GLU A 305 8.43 -1.92 3.92
N SER A 306 9.44 -1.13 3.54
CA SER A 306 10.22 -1.38 2.32
C SER A 306 10.97 -2.71 2.40
N LEU A 307 11.57 -3.04 3.54
CA LEU A 307 12.30 -4.30 3.75
C LEU A 307 11.38 -5.53 3.80
N LEU A 308 10.21 -5.42 4.43
CA LEU A 308 9.19 -6.48 4.43
C LEU A 308 8.65 -6.77 3.03
N THR A 309 8.64 -5.74 2.17
CA THR A 309 8.00 -5.75 0.86
C THR A 309 8.96 -6.21 -0.26
N LEU A 310 10.19 -5.68 -0.27
CA LEU A 310 11.04 -5.65 -1.44
C LEU A 310 11.19 -7.01 -2.13
N THR A 311 11.59 -8.04 -1.38
CA THR A 311 11.90 -9.35 -1.95
C THR A 311 10.68 -9.98 -2.64
N GLY A 312 9.50 -9.85 -2.05
CA GLY A 312 8.25 -10.37 -2.62
C GLY A 312 7.81 -9.65 -3.89
N LEU A 313 8.17 -8.37 -4.06
CA LEU A 313 7.76 -7.59 -5.23
C LEU A 313 8.77 -7.59 -6.39
N SER A 314 10.03 -7.94 -6.14
CA SER A 314 11.09 -7.80 -7.15
C SER A 314 11.83 -9.08 -7.50
N LEU A 315 12.06 -10.00 -6.56
CA LEU A 315 12.89 -11.17 -6.86
C LEU A 315 12.33 -12.06 -7.97
N PRO A 316 11.02 -12.40 -7.99
CA PRO A 316 10.47 -13.30 -9.01
C PRO A 316 10.56 -12.77 -10.45
N ASP A 317 10.51 -11.44 -10.64
CA ASP A 317 10.31 -10.85 -11.96
C ASP A 317 11.43 -9.85 -12.38
N ASP A 318 12.17 -9.21 -11.45
CA ASP A 318 13.12 -8.12 -11.75
C ASP A 318 14.24 -7.93 -10.68
N ILE A 319 15.34 -8.69 -10.81
CA ILE A 319 16.54 -8.56 -9.96
C ILE A 319 17.22 -7.18 -10.07
N PRO A 320 17.35 -6.55 -11.26
CA PRO A 320 17.84 -5.17 -11.35
C PRO A 320 17.03 -4.16 -10.52
N LEU A 321 15.70 -4.29 -10.50
CA LEU A 321 14.82 -3.49 -9.65
C LEU A 321 15.11 -3.73 -8.17
N PHE A 322 15.32 -5.00 -7.77
CA PHE A 322 15.72 -5.38 -6.41
C PHE A 322 16.96 -4.59 -5.98
N HIS A 323 18.05 -4.67 -6.74
CA HIS A 323 19.29 -3.99 -6.39
C HIS A 323 19.12 -2.48 -6.29
N LYS A 324 18.42 -1.86 -7.24
CA LYS A 324 18.24 -0.41 -7.27
C LYS A 324 17.42 0.09 -6.07
N ALA A 325 16.37 -0.62 -5.70
CA ALA A 325 15.56 -0.29 -4.53
C ALA A 325 16.32 -0.59 -3.23
N PHE A 326 17.02 -1.73 -3.15
CA PHE A 326 17.80 -2.09 -1.98
C PHE A 326 18.96 -1.13 -1.71
N ASP A 327 19.67 -0.70 -2.75
CA ASP A 327 20.73 0.31 -2.62
C ASP A 327 20.17 1.66 -2.15
N THR A 328 18.95 2.01 -2.55
CA THR A 328 18.23 3.19 -2.04
C THR A 328 17.91 3.02 -0.55
N ILE A 329 17.38 1.88 -0.13
CA ILE A 329 17.06 1.57 1.28
C ILE A 329 18.33 1.64 2.14
N LEU A 330 19.43 1.02 1.68
CA LEU A 330 20.71 1.04 2.40
C LEU A 330 21.24 2.46 2.53
N LYS A 331 21.15 3.27 1.48
CA LYS A 331 21.55 4.68 1.53
C LYS A 331 20.75 5.42 2.59
N GLN A 332 19.42 5.31 2.56
CA GLN A 332 18.52 5.94 3.54
C GLN A 332 18.85 5.49 4.96
N PHE A 333 19.02 4.18 5.18
CA PHE A 333 19.35 3.63 6.48
C PHE A 333 20.67 4.19 7.06
N PHE A 334 21.72 4.31 6.24
CA PHE A 334 23.01 4.82 6.70
C PHE A 334 23.09 6.36 6.81
N GLU A 335 22.16 7.09 6.19
CA GLU A 335 22.03 8.55 6.31
C GLU A 335 21.08 8.97 7.44
N GLU A 336 20.20 8.07 7.89
CA GLU A 336 19.28 8.31 9.01
C GLU A 336 20.01 8.38 10.36
N LYS A 337 19.48 9.19 11.28
CA LYS A 337 20.04 9.28 12.63
C LYS A 337 19.79 7.97 13.39
N GLU A 338 20.80 7.50 14.09
CA GLU A 338 20.77 6.21 14.80
C GLU A 338 19.61 6.13 15.83
N GLU A 339 19.26 7.26 16.46
CA GLU A 339 18.14 7.40 17.41
C GLU A 339 16.75 7.16 16.80
N ASN A 340 16.61 7.34 15.48
CA ASN A 340 15.36 7.16 14.73
C ASN A 340 15.19 5.73 14.19
N ILE A 341 16.21 4.88 14.33
CA ILE A 341 16.20 3.53 13.75
C ILE A 341 15.70 2.55 14.81
N ALA A 342 14.64 1.82 14.45
CA ALA A 342 14.13 0.74 15.27
C ALA A 342 15.02 -0.52 15.21
N PRO A 343 15.09 -1.32 16.30
CA PRO A 343 15.99 -2.46 16.40
C PRO A 343 15.80 -3.57 15.35
N ASP A 344 14.60 -3.71 14.80
CA ASP A 344 14.30 -4.71 13.76
C ASP A 344 14.84 -4.32 12.38
N ILE A 345 14.96 -3.04 12.07
CA ILE A 345 15.38 -2.55 10.74
C ILE A 345 16.74 -3.13 10.31
N PRO A 346 17.83 -3.06 11.11
CA PRO A 346 19.10 -3.64 10.69
C PRO A 346 19.02 -5.15 10.50
N LEU A 347 18.22 -5.86 11.31
CA LEU A 347 18.03 -7.29 11.19
C LEU A 347 17.22 -7.67 9.94
N LEU A 348 16.23 -6.85 9.58
CA LEU A 348 15.46 -6.98 8.34
C LEU A 348 16.34 -6.72 7.11
N ILE A 349 17.33 -5.81 7.18
CA ILE A 349 18.33 -5.64 6.10
C ILE A 349 19.12 -6.94 5.88
N ILE A 350 19.59 -7.57 6.96
CA ILE A 350 20.30 -8.85 6.88
C ILE A 350 19.39 -9.93 6.30
N ARG A 351 18.14 -10.02 6.79
CA ARG A 351 17.14 -10.96 6.28
C ARG A 351 16.84 -10.75 4.79
N THR A 352 16.70 -9.52 4.33
CA THR A 352 16.48 -9.21 2.91
C THR A 352 17.65 -9.71 2.05
N LEU A 353 18.89 -9.59 2.52
CA LEU A 353 20.06 -10.14 1.84
C LEU A 353 20.11 -11.67 1.89
N GLN A 354 19.71 -12.28 3.01
CA GLN A 354 19.58 -13.73 3.12
C GLN A 354 18.54 -14.26 2.12
N GLU A 355 17.35 -13.67 2.06
CA GLU A 355 16.30 -14.03 1.10
C GLU A 355 16.79 -13.89 -0.36
N TYR A 356 17.53 -12.82 -0.67
CA TYR A 356 18.14 -12.66 -2.00
C TYR A 356 19.24 -13.70 -2.26
N THR A 357 20.06 -14.04 -1.26
CA THR A 357 21.12 -15.05 -1.40
C THR A 357 20.54 -16.41 -1.73
N THR A 358 19.48 -16.81 -1.00
CA THR A 358 18.75 -18.05 -1.26
C THR A 358 18.11 -18.05 -2.65
N PHE A 359 17.54 -16.93 -3.08
CA PHE A 359 16.90 -16.83 -4.39
C PHE A 359 17.90 -16.86 -5.56
N ALA A 360 19.01 -16.13 -5.44
CA ALA A 360 20.02 -16.03 -6.49
C ALA A 360 20.97 -17.24 -6.53
N ASP A 361 20.95 -18.08 -5.50
CA ASP A 361 21.88 -19.18 -5.26
C ASP A 361 23.36 -18.76 -5.42
N ASN A 362 23.68 -17.54 -4.95
CA ASN A 362 24.99 -16.93 -5.17
C ASN A 362 25.52 -16.17 -3.94
N CYS A 363 26.07 -16.93 -3.00
CA CYS A 363 26.67 -16.43 -1.77
C CYS A 363 27.89 -15.52 -2.01
N GLU A 364 28.76 -15.90 -2.94
CA GLU A 364 30.02 -15.17 -3.21
C GLU A 364 29.77 -13.77 -3.77
N GLU A 365 28.79 -13.62 -4.68
CA GLU A 365 28.42 -12.32 -5.23
C GLU A 365 27.85 -11.39 -4.15
N VAL A 366 26.95 -11.91 -3.31
CA VAL A 366 26.37 -11.15 -2.20
C VAL A 366 27.46 -10.67 -1.26
N TRP A 367 28.39 -11.55 -0.88
CA TRP A 367 29.53 -11.19 -0.05
C TRP A 367 30.39 -10.11 -0.73
N LYS A 368 30.79 -10.32 -1.99
CA LYS A 368 31.60 -9.36 -2.74
C LYS A 368 30.97 -7.98 -2.79
N LYS A 369 29.65 -7.90 -3.00
CA LYS A 369 28.91 -6.65 -3.16
C LYS A 369 28.57 -5.96 -1.83
N TYR A 370 28.18 -6.72 -0.81
CA TYR A 370 27.58 -6.17 0.41
C TYR A 370 28.40 -6.37 1.69
N ARG A 371 29.54 -7.09 1.66
CA ARG A 371 30.38 -7.36 2.86
C ARG A 371 30.64 -6.14 3.73
N THR A 372 31.04 -5.01 3.13
CA THR A 372 31.42 -3.82 3.90
C THR A 372 30.23 -3.27 4.68
N LYS A 373 29.04 -3.29 4.06
CA LYS A 373 27.80 -2.82 4.69
C LYS A 373 27.32 -3.80 5.77
N LEU A 374 27.42 -5.12 5.52
CA LEU A 374 27.10 -6.17 6.49
C LEU A 374 27.99 -6.08 7.74
N LEU A 375 29.31 -5.99 7.55
CA LEU A 375 30.27 -5.85 8.66
C LEU A 375 30.02 -4.57 9.46
N LYS A 376 29.77 -3.45 8.77
CA LYS A 376 29.43 -2.19 9.43
C LYS A 376 28.15 -2.31 10.26
N LEU A 377 27.12 -2.95 9.71
CA LEU A 377 25.84 -3.12 10.38
C LEU A 377 25.97 -4.03 11.61
N PHE A 378 26.67 -5.16 11.50
CA PHE A 378 26.94 -6.04 12.65
C PHE A 378 27.72 -5.33 13.75
N ARG A 379 28.81 -4.63 13.42
CA ARG A 379 29.61 -3.88 14.38
C ARG A 379 28.82 -2.74 15.04
N ASN A 380 28.00 -2.03 14.28
CA ASN A 380 27.13 -1.00 14.83
C ASN A 380 26.13 -1.57 15.87
N ILE A 381 25.58 -2.77 15.65
CA ILE A 381 24.75 -3.46 16.65
C ILE A 381 25.56 -3.79 17.91
N LYS A 382 26.80 -4.28 17.77
CA LYS A 382 27.71 -4.55 18.90
C LYS A 382 28.04 -3.27 19.68
N ASP A 383 28.18 -2.16 18.98
CA ASP A 383 28.44 -0.83 19.55
C ASP A 383 27.16 -0.16 20.10
N GLN A 384 26.10 -0.93 20.35
CA GLN A 384 24.85 -0.50 21.00
C GLN A 384 24.07 0.57 20.24
N LYS A 385 24.17 0.58 18.91
CA LYS A 385 23.41 1.49 18.04
C LYS A 385 22.01 0.94 17.77
N TYR A 386 21.13 1.81 17.27
CA TYR A 386 19.77 1.46 16.82
C TYR A 386 18.80 1.07 17.95
N ASN A 387 18.94 1.72 19.10
CA ASN A 387 18.01 1.61 20.24
C ASN A 387 17.88 0.22 20.87
N ALA A 388 18.89 -0.66 20.70
CA ALA A 388 19.03 -1.91 21.41
C ALA A 388 20.52 -2.22 21.65
N PHE A 389 20.81 -3.10 22.61
CA PHE A 389 22.17 -3.57 22.87
C PHE A 389 22.21 -5.08 23.07
N ILE A 390 23.38 -5.69 22.85
CA ILE A 390 23.62 -7.11 23.14
C ILE A 390 23.83 -7.24 24.65
N HIS A 391 22.90 -7.91 25.33
CA HIS A 391 22.97 -8.18 26.76
C HIS A 391 23.97 -9.32 27.04
N ASP A 392 24.35 -9.49 28.31
CA ASP A 392 25.31 -10.51 28.77
C ASP A 392 24.90 -11.94 28.44
N ASN A 393 23.65 -12.19 28.07
CA ASN A 393 23.12 -13.49 27.63
C ASN A 393 23.14 -13.65 26.10
N GLY A 394 23.76 -12.73 25.36
CA GLY A 394 23.86 -12.74 23.90
C GLY A 394 22.59 -12.32 23.15
N LEU A 395 21.49 -12.02 23.86
CA LEU A 395 20.24 -11.54 23.29
C LEU A 395 20.25 -10.01 23.13
N LEU A 396 19.44 -9.49 22.21
CA LEU A 396 19.19 -8.06 22.07
C LEU A 396 18.14 -7.58 23.08
N TYR A 397 18.51 -6.57 23.86
CA TYR A 397 17.67 -5.92 24.85
C TYR A 397 17.32 -4.49 24.40
N ILE A 398 16.03 -4.17 24.41
CA ILE A 398 15.51 -2.83 24.16
C ILE A 398 15.39 -2.12 25.51
N PRO A 399 16.10 -0.99 25.76
CA PRO A 399 16.03 -0.30 27.04
C PRO A 399 14.58 0.14 27.38
N GLU A 400 14.23 0.10 28.66
CA GLU A 400 12.84 0.31 29.11
C GLU A 400 12.36 1.77 29.08
N ASP A 401 13.29 2.71 28.99
CA ASP A 401 13.06 4.15 28.82
C ASP A 401 12.77 4.53 27.36
N LYS A 402 12.94 3.59 26.43
CA LYS A 402 12.73 3.84 25.01
C LYS A 402 11.25 3.88 24.62
N PRO A 403 10.89 4.67 23.59
CA PRO A 403 9.56 4.65 23.02
C PRO A 403 9.25 3.28 22.39
N ASN A 404 7.98 3.07 22.03
CA ASN A 404 7.52 1.85 21.41
C ASN A 404 8.12 1.65 19.99
N TYR A 405 9.28 0.99 19.90
CA TYR A 405 10.05 0.84 18.66
C TYR A 405 9.70 -0.38 17.80
N THR A 406 8.99 -1.37 18.35
CA THR A 406 8.65 -2.59 17.59
C THR A 406 7.67 -2.29 16.46
N TRP A 407 7.32 -3.27 15.62
CA TRP A 407 6.33 -3.03 14.56
C TRP A 407 4.91 -2.77 15.11
N MET A 408 4.65 -3.13 16.37
CA MET A 408 3.41 -2.83 17.08
C MET A 408 3.52 -1.49 17.83
N ASN A 409 3.71 -0.39 17.11
CA ASN A 409 4.15 0.92 17.64
C ASN A 409 3.07 2.00 17.82
N GLU A 410 1.81 1.61 18.00
CA GLU A 410 0.73 2.61 18.12
C GLU A 410 0.69 3.33 19.47
N TYR A 411 0.23 4.58 19.39
CA TYR A 411 -0.14 5.40 20.53
C TYR A 411 -1.62 5.76 20.47
N ALA A 412 -2.26 5.82 21.63
CA ALA A 412 -3.64 6.29 21.77
C ALA A 412 -3.76 7.13 23.04
N TYR A 413 -4.34 8.32 22.92
CA TYR A 413 -4.47 9.29 24.02
C TYR A 413 -3.11 9.62 24.68
N GLY A 414 -2.03 9.67 23.89
CA GLY A 414 -0.68 9.97 24.36
C GLY A 414 0.09 8.77 24.96
N GLU A 415 -0.54 7.61 25.10
CA GLU A 415 0.07 6.42 25.70
C GLU A 415 0.33 5.33 24.66
N ALA A 416 1.42 4.58 24.83
CA ALA A 416 1.71 3.41 23.99
C ALA A 416 0.67 2.32 24.21
N VAL A 417 0.09 1.79 23.13
CA VAL A 417 -0.97 0.75 23.20
C VAL A 417 -0.40 -0.63 23.51
N THR A 418 0.78 -0.91 22.97
CA THR A 418 1.50 -2.18 23.10
C THR A 418 2.99 -1.91 23.34
N PRO A 419 3.37 -1.34 24.51
CA PRO A 419 4.77 -1.12 24.83
C PRO A 419 5.49 -2.46 24.94
N ARG A 420 6.57 -2.60 24.17
CA ARG A 420 7.37 -3.84 24.11
C ARG A 420 8.84 -3.50 24.24
N THR A 421 9.33 -3.61 25.47
CA THR A 421 10.72 -3.34 25.87
C THR A 421 11.36 -4.61 26.44
N GLY A 422 12.65 -4.56 26.73
CA GLY A 422 13.44 -5.71 27.12
C GLY A 422 13.72 -6.65 25.95
N PHE A 423 13.64 -7.95 26.19
CA PHE A 423 13.80 -8.98 25.17
C PHE A 423 12.47 -9.18 24.43
N ALA A 424 12.36 -8.67 23.20
CA ALA A 424 11.23 -8.95 22.32
C ALA A 424 11.49 -10.22 21.47
N VAL A 425 10.49 -11.10 21.36
CA VAL A 425 10.67 -12.44 20.79
C VAL A 425 11.06 -12.43 19.31
N GLU A 426 10.43 -11.60 18.48
CA GLU A 426 10.73 -11.53 17.05
C GLU A 426 12.05 -10.82 16.76
N ILE A 427 12.43 -9.84 17.58
CA ILE A 427 13.74 -9.18 17.48
C ILE A 427 14.85 -10.20 17.73
N ASN A 428 14.69 -11.02 18.76
CA ASN A 428 15.69 -12.02 19.11
C ASN A 428 15.68 -13.24 18.16
N ALA A 429 14.53 -13.59 17.57
CA ALA A 429 14.47 -14.56 16.48
C ALA A 429 15.21 -14.05 15.23
N LEU A 430 14.96 -12.80 14.83
CA LEU A 430 15.66 -12.14 13.72
C LEU A 430 17.16 -12.01 14.00
N TRP A 431 17.53 -11.73 15.25
CA TRP A 431 18.92 -11.63 15.68
C TRP A 431 19.67 -12.96 15.57
N TYR A 432 19.10 -14.04 16.12
CA TYR A 432 19.67 -15.36 15.98
C TYR A 432 19.81 -15.76 14.50
N ASN A 433 18.77 -15.50 13.69
CA ASN A 433 18.84 -15.76 12.26
C ASN A 433 19.94 -14.95 11.56
N ALA A 434 20.12 -13.68 11.93
CA ALA A 434 21.18 -12.83 11.41
C ALA A 434 22.57 -13.35 11.79
N LEU A 435 22.78 -13.76 13.05
CA LEU A 435 24.03 -14.35 13.52
C LEU A 435 24.37 -15.61 12.73
N MET A 436 23.42 -16.53 12.56
CA MET A 436 23.63 -17.78 11.82
C MET A 436 23.94 -17.53 10.34
N TYR A 437 23.24 -16.58 9.70
CA TYR A 437 23.52 -16.21 8.32
C TYR A 437 24.90 -15.56 8.15
N LEU A 438 25.29 -14.67 9.07
CA LEU A 438 26.62 -14.06 9.07
C LEU A 438 27.73 -15.10 9.28
N SER A 439 27.52 -16.09 10.16
CA SER A 439 28.44 -17.22 10.34
C SER A 439 28.59 -18.02 9.05
N ALA A 440 27.48 -18.41 8.43
CA ALA A 440 27.50 -19.16 7.17
C ALA A 440 28.20 -18.38 6.04
N LEU A 441 27.93 -17.08 5.89
CA LEU A 441 28.62 -16.22 4.94
C LEU A 441 30.14 -16.17 5.23
N ALA A 442 30.51 -16.07 6.51
CA ALA A 442 31.91 -16.00 6.92
C ALA A 442 32.65 -17.31 6.63
N GLU A 443 32.04 -18.45 6.90
CA GLU A 443 32.59 -19.78 6.62
C GLU A 443 32.82 -19.98 5.11
N ILE A 444 31.77 -19.77 4.30
CA ILE A 444 31.84 -19.95 2.84
C ILE A 444 32.91 -19.04 2.23
N ASN A 445 33.06 -17.82 2.74
CA ASN A 445 34.02 -16.85 2.23
C ASN A 445 35.36 -16.84 3.00
N ASN A 446 35.61 -17.83 3.86
CA ASN A 446 36.85 -17.98 4.65
C ASN A 446 37.23 -16.72 5.48
N SER A 447 36.25 -15.97 5.98
CA SER A 447 36.47 -14.75 6.77
C SER A 447 36.77 -15.06 8.24
N LYS A 448 38.03 -15.36 8.54
CA LYS A 448 38.51 -15.60 9.93
C LYS A 448 38.23 -14.44 10.89
N ILE A 449 38.23 -13.20 10.38
CA ILE A 449 37.97 -12.00 11.18
C ILE A 449 36.52 -11.98 11.66
N LEU A 450 35.56 -12.17 10.76
CA LEU A 450 34.14 -12.16 11.13
C LEU A 450 33.79 -13.34 12.05
N LEU A 451 34.34 -14.54 11.79
CA LEU A 451 34.17 -15.70 12.68
C LEU A 451 34.66 -15.40 14.11
N LYS A 452 35.81 -14.73 14.25
CA LYS A 452 36.32 -14.30 15.56
C LYS A 452 35.45 -13.21 16.22
N GLU A 453 34.88 -12.30 15.43
CA GLU A 453 33.98 -11.25 15.97
C GLU A 453 32.62 -11.79 16.41
N LEU A 454 32.14 -12.87 15.78
CA LEU A 454 30.93 -13.61 16.15
C LEU A 454 31.16 -14.50 17.38
N ASP A 455 32.32 -15.15 17.47
CA ASP A 455 32.70 -16.01 18.60
C ASP A 455 31.57 -17.01 18.97
N ASN A 456 31.24 -17.16 20.26
CA ASN A 456 30.19 -18.06 20.76
C ASN A 456 28.78 -17.41 20.79
N LEU A 457 28.63 -16.22 20.21
CA LEU A 457 27.40 -15.43 20.28
C LEU A 457 26.17 -16.16 19.71
N PRO A 458 26.24 -16.90 18.58
CA PRO A 458 25.10 -17.66 18.06
C PRO A 458 24.64 -18.76 19.03
N GLU A 459 25.57 -19.49 19.65
CA GLU A 459 25.27 -20.58 20.59
C GLU A 459 24.67 -20.05 21.88
N LYS A 460 25.23 -18.95 22.38
CA LYS A 460 24.74 -18.23 23.55
C LYS A 460 23.34 -17.68 23.33
N ALA A 461 23.11 -17.00 22.20
CA ALA A 461 21.79 -16.50 21.81
C ALA A 461 20.77 -17.65 21.70
N LYS A 462 21.13 -18.79 21.10
CA LYS A 462 20.25 -19.96 21.02
C LYS A 462 19.85 -20.49 22.40
N HIS A 463 20.83 -20.68 23.28
CA HIS A 463 20.61 -21.21 24.62
C HIS A 463 19.67 -20.31 25.42
N PHE A 464 20.03 -19.03 25.55
CA PHE A 464 19.25 -18.08 26.35
C PHE A 464 17.93 -17.69 25.70
N PHE A 465 17.79 -17.78 24.36
CA PHE A 465 16.48 -17.61 23.72
C PHE A 465 15.48 -18.62 24.27
N ASN A 466 15.87 -19.90 24.34
CA ASN A 466 14.98 -20.94 24.86
C ASN A 466 14.73 -20.77 26.36
N GLU A 467 15.73 -20.36 27.15
CA GLU A 467 15.56 -20.10 28.57
C GLU A 467 14.60 -18.92 28.85
N VAL A 468 14.77 -17.81 28.13
CA VAL A 468 14.02 -16.57 28.37
C VAL A 468 12.60 -16.64 27.84
N PHE A 469 12.38 -17.20 26.64
CA PHE A 469 11.08 -17.08 25.96
C PHE A 469 10.16 -18.28 26.14
N SER A 470 10.62 -19.44 26.63
CA SER A 470 9.76 -20.63 26.71
C SER A 470 8.62 -20.45 27.71
N ASN A 471 7.38 -20.61 27.23
CA ASN A 471 6.19 -20.65 28.07
C ASN A 471 5.52 -22.03 27.93
N GLU A 472 6.03 -23.00 28.72
CA GLU A 472 5.53 -24.38 28.72
C GLU A 472 4.06 -24.50 29.15
N LYS A 473 3.52 -23.53 29.91
CA LYS A 473 2.12 -23.56 30.37
C LYS A 473 1.12 -23.35 29.23
N GLU A 474 1.48 -22.55 28.24
CA GLU A 474 0.62 -22.17 27.11
C GLU A 474 1.06 -22.82 25.79
N ASP A 475 2.05 -23.72 25.83
CA ASP A 475 2.72 -24.28 24.64
C ASP A 475 3.10 -23.18 23.63
N SER A 476 3.61 -22.05 24.13
CA SER A 476 3.89 -20.83 23.38
C SER A 476 5.23 -20.22 23.78
N LEU A 477 5.58 -19.09 23.15
CA LEU A 477 6.63 -18.20 23.65
C LEU A 477 6.03 -17.00 24.38
N PHE A 478 6.75 -16.45 25.37
CA PHE A 478 6.50 -15.11 25.89
C PHE A 478 6.68 -14.08 24.77
N ASP A 479 5.81 -13.08 24.69
CA ASP A 479 5.86 -12.06 23.64
C ASP A 479 7.04 -11.09 23.81
N PHE A 480 7.32 -10.74 25.07
CA PHE A 480 8.52 -10.06 25.51
C PHE A 480 8.80 -10.35 26.98
N VAL A 481 10.04 -10.12 27.41
CA VAL A 481 10.50 -10.27 28.80
C VAL A 481 11.35 -9.06 29.19
N ASN A 482 10.98 -8.39 30.28
CA ASN A 482 11.74 -7.25 30.83
C ASN A 482 11.88 -7.38 32.35
N SER A 483 12.35 -6.33 33.03
CA SER A 483 12.56 -6.38 34.50
C SER A 483 11.26 -6.50 35.32
N LYS A 484 10.10 -6.21 34.71
CA LYS A 484 8.80 -6.13 35.38
C LYS A 484 7.91 -7.33 35.10
N GLU A 485 7.99 -7.90 33.91
CA GLU A 485 7.11 -9.00 33.50
C GLU A 485 7.73 -9.95 32.47
N GLN A 486 7.23 -11.19 32.50
CA GLN A 486 7.28 -12.14 31.39
C GLN A 486 5.91 -12.13 30.72
N ASN A 487 5.78 -11.46 29.59
CA ASN A 487 4.48 -11.23 28.98
C ASN A 487 3.98 -12.49 28.26
N ASN A 488 2.93 -13.12 28.80
CA ASN A 488 2.36 -14.36 28.27
C ASN A 488 1.22 -14.15 27.26
N ALA A 489 1.03 -12.94 26.73
CA ALA A 489 0.01 -12.70 25.74
C ALA A 489 0.31 -13.47 24.45
N ILE A 490 -0.63 -14.32 24.02
CA ILE A 490 -0.50 -15.05 22.76
C ILE A 490 -0.65 -14.05 21.60
N ARG A 491 0.50 -13.73 20.99
CA ARG A 491 0.65 -12.79 19.86
C ARG A 491 1.38 -13.46 18.69
N PRO A 492 1.27 -12.90 17.47
CA PRO A 492 1.86 -13.52 16.29
C PRO A 492 3.39 -13.38 16.24
N ASN A 493 4.01 -12.55 17.07
CA ASN A 493 5.46 -12.29 17.04
C ASN A 493 6.31 -13.57 17.19
N GLN A 494 5.81 -14.57 17.94
CA GLN A 494 6.47 -15.87 18.08
C GLN A 494 6.61 -16.63 16.74
N ILE A 495 5.81 -16.32 15.70
CA ILE A 495 5.89 -17.01 14.40
C ILE A 495 7.26 -16.82 13.73
N PHE A 496 7.91 -15.68 13.99
CA PHE A 496 9.25 -15.39 13.46
C PHE A 496 10.30 -16.38 13.98
N ALA A 497 10.13 -16.93 15.18
CA ALA A 497 11.03 -17.96 15.70
C ALA A 497 10.92 -19.28 14.94
N VAL A 498 9.90 -19.45 14.08
CA VAL A 498 9.62 -20.67 13.32
C VAL A 498 9.78 -20.46 11.81
N SER A 499 9.45 -19.27 11.31
CA SER A 499 9.39 -18.97 9.87
C SER A 499 10.74 -18.64 9.23
N LEU A 500 11.71 -18.16 10.02
CA LEU A 500 13.04 -17.79 9.55
C LEU A 500 13.87 -19.03 9.14
N ALA A 501 14.87 -18.83 8.29
CA ALA A 501 15.70 -19.92 7.77
C ALA A 501 16.50 -20.61 8.89
N TYR A 502 16.92 -19.86 9.92
CA TYR A 502 17.53 -20.42 11.12
C TYR A 502 16.64 -20.15 12.34
N SER A 503 16.21 -21.23 12.99
CA SER A 503 15.42 -21.18 14.23
C SER A 503 16.27 -21.51 15.46
N PRO A 504 16.11 -20.79 16.58
CA PRO A 504 16.74 -21.18 17.85
C PRO A 504 16.01 -22.35 18.53
N LEU A 505 14.79 -22.69 18.07
CA LEU A 505 13.92 -23.69 18.68
C LEU A 505 14.23 -25.10 18.15
N SER A 506 13.83 -26.10 18.95
CA SER A 506 13.71 -27.48 18.45
C SER A 506 12.42 -27.66 17.64
N ASP A 507 12.39 -28.66 16.75
CA ASP A 507 11.19 -29.03 15.98
C ASP A 507 9.96 -29.26 16.88
N ARG A 508 10.16 -29.81 18.09
CA ARG A 508 9.09 -30.01 19.07
C ARG A 508 8.48 -28.67 19.49
N ASN A 509 9.32 -27.70 19.85
CA ASN A 509 8.86 -26.37 20.29
C ASN A 509 8.29 -25.55 19.12
N MET A 510 8.88 -25.67 17.93
CA MET A 510 8.33 -25.08 16.70
C MET A 510 6.90 -25.59 16.43
N LYS A 511 6.64 -26.90 16.58
CA LYS A 511 5.30 -27.49 16.43
C LYS A 511 4.30 -26.97 17.46
N LYS A 512 4.73 -26.80 18.72
CA LYS A 512 3.91 -26.19 19.79
C LYS A 512 3.50 -24.76 19.40
N VAL A 513 4.48 -23.91 19.09
CA VAL A 513 4.26 -22.52 18.65
C VAL A 513 3.32 -22.44 17.44
N LEU A 514 3.56 -23.26 16.42
CA LEU A 514 2.74 -23.24 15.21
C LEU A 514 1.29 -23.67 15.49
N THR A 515 1.09 -24.66 16.38
CA THR A 515 -0.24 -25.12 16.81
C THR A 515 -0.97 -24.02 17.58
N THR A 516 -0.28 -23.32 18.47
CA THR A 516 -0.83 -22.19 19.23
C THR A 516 -1.21 -21.02 18.32
N VAL A 517 -0.32 -20.62 17.40
CA VAL A 517 -0.62 -19.56 16.41
C VAL A 517 -1.81 -19.95 15.54
N LYS A 518 -1.89 -21.21 15.08
CA LYS A 518 -3.01 -21.70 14.28
C LYS A 518 -4.34 -21.62 15.05
N SER A 519 -4.33 -22.03 16.32
CA SER A 519 -5.55 -22.15 17.13
C SER A 519 -6.07 -20.79 17.60
N HIS A 520 -5.18 -19.86 17.93
CA HIS A 520 -5.57 -18.57 18.51
C HIS A 520 -5.63 -17.42 17.50
N LEU A 521 -4.76 -17.44 16.48
CA LEU A 521 -4.47 -16.23 15.69
C LEU A 521 -4.81 -16.36 14.21
N LEU A 522 -4.72 -17.56 13.63
CA LEU A 522 -4.97 -17.74 12.19
C LEU A 522 -6.42 -17.44 11.81
N THR A 523 -6.59 -16.66 10.75
CA THR A 523 -7.89 -16.37 10.12
C THR A 523 -7.77 -16.54 8.60
N LYS A 524 -8.89 -16.41 7.89
CA LYS A 524 -8.92 -16.39 6.41
C LYS A 524 -8.22 -15.17 5.78
N LYS A 525 -7.80 -14.18 6.60
CA LYS A 525 -7.24 -12.89 6.13
C LYS A 525 -5.84 -12.59 6.67
N GLY A 526 -5.23 -13.52 7.41
CA GLY A 526 -3.94 -13.31 8.07
C GLY A 526 -3.95 -13.75 9.53
N LEU A 527 -2.99 -13.26 10.31
CA LEU A 527 -2.90 -13.53 11.74
C LEU A 527 -3.47 -12.36 12.56
N ARG A 528 -4.25 -12.67 13.60
CA ARG A 528 -4.65 -11.72 14.64
C ARG A 528 -3.42 -11.24 15.40
N THR A 529 -3.43 -9.98 15.82
CA THR A 529 -2.36 -9.38 16.62
C THR A 529 -2.40 -9.74 18.10
N LEU A 530 -3.53 -10.28 18.58
CA LEU A 530 -3.72 -10.77 19.94
C LEU A 530 -4.80 -11.87 19.96
N SER A 531 -4.61 -12.88 20.81
CA SER A 531 -5.59 -13.94 21.03
C SER A 531 -6.96 -13.39 21.46
N PRO A 532 -8.08 -13.87 20.88
CA PRO A 532 -9.43 -13.50 21.30
C PRO A 532 -9.78 -13.84 22.75
N MET A 533 -9.00 -14.72 23.39
CA MET A 533 -9.17 -15.09 24.80
C MET A 533 -8.56 -14.07 25.76
N HIS A 534 -7.73 -13.14 25.26
CA HIS A 534 -7.07 -12.16 26.10
C HIS A 534 -8.03 -11.00 26.46
N PRO A 535 -8.08 -10.52 27.72
CA PRO A 535 -9.01 -9.46 28.14
C PRO A 535 -8.89 -8.14 27.35
N LEU A 536 -7.69 -7.81 26.87
CA LEU A 536 -7.43 -6.61 26.07
C LEU A 536 -7.79 -6.76 24.58
N TYR A 537 -8.36 -7.89 24.16
CA TYR A 537 -8.67 -8.15 22.76
C TYR A 537 -9.71 -7.17 22.18
N LYS A 538 -9.34 -6.52 21.07
CA LYS A 538 -10.15 -5.58 20.29
C LYS A 538 -10.21 -5.99 18.83
N GLY A 539 -11.23 -6.77 18.51
CA GLY A 539 -11.43 -7.37 17.18
C GLY A 539 -12.04 -6.48 16.10
N LYS A 540 -12.39 -5.22 16.38
CA LYS A 540 -13.02 -4.32 15.41
C LYS A 540 -12.20 -3.03 15.28
N TYR A 541 -11.85 -2.66 14.06
CA TYR A 541 -11.12 -1.44 13.74
C TYR A 541 -12.08 -0.31 13.34
N ILE A 542 -12.67 0.32 14.34
CA ILE A 542 -13.71 1.35 14.16
C ILE A 542 -13.47 2.53 15.11
N GLY A 543 -14.11 3.65 14.80
CA GLY A 543 -14.02 4.86 15.62
C GLY A 543 -13.01 5.88 15.11
N ASN A 544 -12.67 6.82 15.98
CA ASN A 544 -11.73 7.89 15.72
C ASN A 544 -10.26 7.38 15.62
N ASN A 545 -9.28 8.28 15.62
CA ASN A 545 -7.88 7.88 15.54
C ASN A 545 -7.43 7.01 16.73
N ASP A 546 -7.65 7.46 17.96
CA ASP A 546 -7.20 6.76 19.16
C ASP A 546 -7.92 5.42 19.37
N GLU A 547 -9.22 5.35 19.10
CA GLU A 547 -9.99 4.11 19.19
C GLU A 547 -9.48 3.04 18.22
N ARG A 548 -9.16 3.45 16.99
CA ARG A 548 -8.57 2.58 15.97
C ARG A 548 -7.15 2.16 16.33
N ASN A 549 -6.33 3.08 16.84
CA ASN A 549 -4.98 2.79 17.31
C ASN A 549 -4.99 1.78 18.47
N LYS A 550 -5.94 1.90 19.41
CA LYS A 550 -6.16 0.90 20.47
C LYS A 550 -6.47 -0.50 19.94
N ALA A 551 -7.07 -0.64 18.75
CA ALA A 551 -7.42 -1.94 18.17
C ALA A 551 -6.33 -2.51 17.25
N ARG A 552 -5.56 -1.65 16.58
CA ARG A 552 -4.65 -1.99 15.47
C ARG A 552 -3.65 -3.11 15.75
N HIS A 553 -3.16 -3.21 16.99
CA HIS A 553 -2.28 -4.30 17.44
C HIS A 553 -2.83 -5.02 18.68
N GLN A 554 -4.15 -4.97 18.89
CA GLN A 554 -4.81 -5.63 20.01
C GLN A 554 -5.91 -6.59 19.55
N GLY A 555 -5.91 -7.06 18.30
CA GLY A 555 -6.87 -8.08 17.86
C GLY A 555 -7.26 -8.05 16.40
N THR A 556 -6.93 -6.98 15.67
CA THR A 556 -7.06 -6.94 14.20
C THR A 556 -6.14 -7.95 13.53
N VAL A 557 -6.46 -8.28 12.29
CA VAL A 557 -5.75 -9.24 11.46
C VAL A 557 -4.84 -8.52 10.48
N HIS A 558 -3.58 -8.92 10.41
CA HIS A 558 -2.60 -8.37 9.48
C HIS A 558 -2.25 -9.42 8.40
N PRO A 559 -2.56 -9.18 7.12
CA PRO A 559 -2.31 -10.15 6.04
C PRO A 559 -0.82 -10.42 5.81
N TRP A 560 0.04 -9.42 5.99
CA TRP A 560 1.47 -9.58 5.69
C TRP A 560 2.14 -10.70 6.52
N LEU A 561 1.62 -11.00 7.71
CA LEU A 561 2.08 -12.09 8.57
C LEU A 561 1.73 -13.49 8.03
N ILE A 562 0.85 -13.61 7.04
CA ILE A 562 0.46 -14.91 6.49
C ILE A 562 1.61 -15.60 5.76
N ALA A 563 2.54 -14.82 5.19
CA ALA A 563 3.77 -15.36 4.60
C ALA A 563 4.62 -16.06 5.66
N GLU A 564 4.78 -15.47 6.85
CA GLU A 564 5.52 -16.09 7.94
C GLU A 564 4.87 -17.40 8.41
N TYR A 565 3.53 -17.42 8.51
CA TYR A 565 2.81 -18.65 8.84
C TYR A 565 3.01 -19.76 7.79
N CYS A 566 2.95 -19.43 6.50
CA CYS A 566 3.19 -20.39 5.42
C CYS A 566 4.65 -20.88 5.41
N SER A 567 5.63 -19.98 5.58
CA SER A 567 7.05 -20.34 5.71
C SER A 567 7.30 -21.24 6.92
N ALA A 568 6.68 -20.97 8.07
CA ALA A 568 6.78 -21.81 9.25
C ALA A 568 6.23 -23.23 9.01
N ASN A 569 5.09 -23.36 8.31
CA ASN A 569 4.55 -24.67 7.93
C ASN A 569 5.49 -25.40 6.96
N PHE A 570 6.03 -24.70 5.96
CA PHE A 570 6.96 -25.31 5.01
C PHE A 570 8.29 -25.71 5.66
N ASN A 571 8.82 -24.92 6.59
CA ASN A 571 10.04 -25.26 7.31
C ASN A 571 9.89 -26.58 8.09
N LEU A 572 8.74 -26.80 8.75
CA LEU A 572 8.47 -27.98 9.57
C LEU A 572 8.03 -29.21 8.78
N TYR A 573 7.16 -29.03 7.78
CA TYR A 573 6.48 -30.13 7.11
C TYR A 573 6.85 -30.28 5.63
N LYS A 574 7.67 -29.36 5.10
CA LYS A 574 8.15 -29.35 3.70
C LYS A 574 6.96 -29.50 2.73
N GLU A 575 7.10 -30.35 1.73
CA GLU A 575 6.12 -30.59 0.67
C GLU A 575 4.72 -30.99 1.20
N GLN A 576 4.63 -31.62 2.37
CA GLN A 576 3.34 -32.02 2.97
C GLN A 576 2.45 -30.81 3.30
N SER A 577 3.04 -29.63 3.49
CA SER A 577 2.30 -28.39 3.77
C SER A 577 1.75 -27.67 2.53
N LEU A 578 2.21 -28.01 1.32
CA LEU A 578 1.95 -27.21 0.11
C LEU A 578 0.46 -27.07 -0.19
N LYS A 579 -0.32 -28.15 -0.04
CA LYS A 579 -1.78 -28.12 -0.24
C LYS A 579 -2.49 -27.14 0.71
N GLN A 580 -2.06 -27.09 1.96
CA GLN A 580 -2.61 -26.15 2.95
C GLN A 580 -2.21 -24.71 2.60
N ILE A 581 -0.95 -24.49 2.21
CA ILE A 581 -0.44 -23.17 1.80
C ILE A 581 -1.19 -22.66 0.56
N GLU A 582 -1.40 -23.50 -0.45
CA GLU A 582 -2.18 -23.16 -1.65
C GLU A 582 -3.63 -22.84 -1.30
N THR A 583 -4.24 -23.58 -0.37
CA THR A 583 -5.58 -23.29 0.14
C THR A 583 -5.64 -21.90 0.81
N ILE A 584 -4.65 -21.55 1.62
CA ILE A 584 -4.56 -20.23 2.28
C ILE A 584 -4.38 -19.13 1.23
N TYR A 585 -3.48 -19.32 0.26
CA TYR A 585 -3.24 -18.37 -0.82
C TYR A 585 -4.52 -18.05 -1.60
N ASN A 586 -5.25 -19.09 -2.03
CA ASN A 586 -6.47 -18.94 -2.82
C ASN A 586 -7.63 -18.27 -2.05
N GLN A 587 -7.62 -18.24 -0.72
CA GLN A 587 -8.65 -17.53 0.06
C GLN A 587 -8.59 -16.00 -0.08
N PHE A 588 -7.46 -15.45 -0.53
CA PHE A 588 -7.31 -14.02 -0.79
C PHE A 588 -7.84 -13.60 -2.17
N GLU A 589 -8.20 -14.54 -3.03
CA GLU A 589 -8.69 -14.26 -4.38
C GLU A 589 -9.91 -13.32 -4.36
N VAL A 590 -10.82 -13.52 -3.40
CA VAL A 590 -12.02 -12.68 -3.20
C VAL A 590 -11.69 -11.21 -2.90
N GLU A 591 -10.51 -10.92 -2.35
CA GLU A 591 -10.11 -9.54 -2.00
C GLU A 591 -9.87 -8.67 -3.23
N MET A 592 -9.59 -9.28 -4.39
CA MET A 592 -9.45 -8.55 -5.67
C MET A 592 -10.70 -7.74 -6.02
N ASN A 593 -11.86 -8.11 -5.44
CA ASN A 593 -13.15 -7.48 -5.69
C ASN A 593 -13.82 -6.93 -4.41
N THR A 594 -13.11 -6.67 -3.31
CA THR A 594 -13.75 -6.35 -2.02
C THR A 594 -13.63 -4.89 -1.59
N HIS A 595 -12.41 -4.36 -1.40
CA HIS A 595 -12.15 -3.01 -0.87
C HIS A 595 -11.30 -2.18 -1.85
N GLY A 596 -9.99 -2.44 -1.94
CA GLY A 596 -9.14 -1.92 -3.01
C GLY A 596 -9.14 -2.85 -4.22
N MET A 597 -9.73 -2.44 -5.33
CA MET A 597 -9.94 -3.30 -6.50
C MET A 597 -8.60 -3.77 -7.12
N GLY A 598 -8.36 -5.09 -7.04
CA GLY A 598 -7.13 -5.75 -7.49
C GLY A 598 -5.95 -5.59 -6.54
N SER A 599 -6.17 -5.39 -5.24
CA SER A 599 -5.12 -5.27 -4.23
C SER A 599 -5.55 -5.87 -2.88
N ILE A 600 -4.66 -5.83 -1.88
CA ILE A 600 -4.90 -6.33 -0.53
C ILE A 600 -4.82 -5.15 0.45
N SER A 601 -5.82 -5.08 1.33
CA SER A 601 -5.88 -4.06 2.38
C SER A 601 -4.82 -4.27 3.45
N GLU A 602 -4.52 -3.19 4.15
CA GLU A 602 -3.53 -3.16 5.24
C GLU A 602 -3.83 -4.12 6.38
N LEU A 603 -5.09 -4.11 6.83
CA LEU A 603 -5.55 -4.95 7.92
C LEU A 603 -7.03 -5.28 7.78
N PHE A 604 -7.47 -6.25 8.56
CA PHE A 604 -8.85 -6.70 8.63
C PHE A 604 -9.33 -6.70 10.08
N ASP A 605 -10.65 -6.59 10.28
CA ASP A 605 -11.23 -6.87 11.59
C ASP A 605 -10.83 -8.28 12.05
N GLY A 606 -10.50 -8.38 13.33
CA GLY A 606 -10.29 -9.66 13.99
C GLY A 606 -11.56 -10.49 13.96
N ASN A 607 -12.71 -9.91 14.28
CA ASN A 607 -13.94 -10.70 14.33
C ASN A 607 -14.52 -10.92 12.92
N PRO A 608 -15.17 -12.08 12.68
CA PRO A 608 -16.00 -12.27 11.50
C PRO A 608 -16.99 -11.09 11.31
N PRO A 609 -17.26 -10.65 10.08
CA PRO A 609 -16.85 -11.25 8.80
C PRO A 609 -15.45 -10.82 8.31
N HIS A 610 -14.58 -10.29 9.18
CA HIS A 610 -13.25 -9.78 8.82
C HIS A 610 -13.32 -8.67 7.78
N LYS A 611 -13.93 -7.52 8.12
CA LYS A 611 -14.01 -6.40 7.19
C LYS A 611 -12.61 -5.80 6.94
N PRO A 612 -12.26 -5.50 5.68
CA PRO A 612 -11.01 -4.81 5.36
C PRO A 612 -11.03 -3.37 5.87
N ASN A 613 -9.87 -2.90 6.32
CA ASN A 613 -9.68 -1.60 6.93
C ASN A 613 -8.25 -1.08 6.66
N GLY A 614 -7.99 0.17 7.07
CA GLY A 614 -6.71 0.83 6.82
C GLY A 614 -6.55 1.21 5.35
N ALA A 615 -5.30 1.22 4.87
CA ALA A 615 -4.95 1.47 3.48
C ALA A 615 -5.58 0.39 2.59
N ILE A 616 -6.19 0.82 1.47
CA ILE A 616 -6.88 -0.07 0.53
C ILE A 616 -5.92 -0.99 -0.23
N SER A 617 -4.65 -0.59 -0.27
CA SER A 617 -3.56 -1.27 -0.97
C SER A 617 -2.29 -1.09 -0.14
N TYR A 618 -1.79 -2.18 0.44
CA TYR A 618 -0.66 -2.15 1.36
C TYR A 618 0.48 -3.06 0.88
N ALA A 619 1.67 -2.50 0.74
CA ALA A 619 2.78 -3.14 0.05
C ALA A 619 3.25 -4.43 0.76
N PRO A 620 3.41 -4.46 2.09
CA PRO A 620 3.75 -5.70 2.80
C PRO A 620 2.72 -6.82 2.62
N SER A 621 1.43 -6.48 2.55
CA SER A 621 0.36 -7.48 2.38
C SER A 621 0.34 -8.09 0.98
N VAL A 622 0.57 -7.27 -0.05
CA VAL A 622 0.69 -7.77 -1.44
C VAL A 622 1.98 -8.60 -1.60
N ALA A 623 3.09 -8.12 -1.05
CA ALA A 623 4.37 -8.82 -1.09
C ALA A 623 4.30 -10.19 -0.40
N ALA A 624 3.60 -10.29 0.74
CA ALA A 624 3.42 -11.55 1.44
C ALA A 624 2.74 -12.63 0.57
N LEU A 625 1.70 -12.27 -0.19
CA LEU A 625 1.05 -13.23 -1.08
C LEU A 625 1.94 -13.62 -2.27
N LEU A 626 2.72 -12.68 -2.81
CA LEU A 626 3.71 -12.99 -3.86
C LEU A 626 4.85 -13.87 -3.33
N LYS A 627 5.29 -13.69 -2.07
CA LYS A 627 6.23 -14.61 -1.42
C LYS A 627 5.66 -16.02 -1.28
N ILE A 628 4.38 -16.15 -0.90
CA ILE A 628 3.71 -17.45 -0.83
C ILE A 628 3.64 -18.09 -2.22
N LYS A 629 3.30 -17.32 -3.24
CA LYS A 629 3.27 -17.82 -4.62
C LYS A 629 4.65 -18.30 -5.08
N MET A 630 5.70 -17.51 -4.82
CA MET A 630 7.08 -17.91 -5.09
C MET A 630 7.44 -19.23 -4.40
N LEU A 631 7.08 -19.40 -3.12
CA LEU A 631 7.29 -20.66 -2.40
C LEU A 631 6.55 -21.84 -3.04
N LEU A 632 5.31 -21.65 -3.48
CA LEU A 632 4.52 -22.68 -4.16
C LEU A 632 5.09 -23.04 -5.55
N ASP A 633 5.72 -22.09 -6.23
CA ASP A 633 6.30 -22.31 -7.56
C ASP A 633 7.66 -23.01 -7.49
N THR A 634 8.49 -22.68 -6.51
CA THR A 634 9.82 -23.32 -6.32
C THR A 634 9.70 -24.76 -5.81
N ALA A 635 8.58 -25.11 -5.16
CA ALA A 635 8.35 -26.45 -4.63
C ALA A 635 7.62 -27.40 -5.60
N LYS A 636 7.27 -26.93 -6.81
CA LYS A 636 6.75 -27.74 -7.92
C LYS A 636 7.89 -28.01 -8.90
#